data_AF-A0A7K1B6L2-F1
#
_entry.id   AF-A0A7K1B6L2-F1
#
_cell.length_a   1.000
_cell.length_b   1.000
_cell.length_c   1.000
_cell.angle_alpha   90.00
_cell.angle_beta   90.00
_cell.angle_gamma   90.00
#
_symmetry.space_group_name_H-M   'P 1'
#
loop_
_entity.id
_entity.type
_entity.pdbx_description
1 polymer ?
#
loop_
_entity_poly.entity_id
_entity_poly.type
_entity_poly.pdbx_seq_one_letter_code
_entity_poly.pdbx_strand_id
1 'polypeptide(L)'
;MGAGVGAHRPLAAAAARLPRAVGDGDDGAVLRGAPHPIVDGAHRRRPRRRGRRGVVGPPRRPIDPGRRGCRCRSSGRGRSSGRGGRDRSGCGRGRSDGERDVSGADRTIAYQPALDGLRAVAVGLVLVFHGGFAWMSGGYVGVSVFFTLSGYLITSLLLVEHDRTGRIDLGRFYARRMKRLLPASLLCLGAVAVAAAAGAFDEFDGLRRDLLGALFQVANWVKLLDDASYADLTNATLGRVAPLEHYWSLAIEEQFYWVWPLVLLGVFRVASSARSIGRWIVGMTMVGAAAAPLVAITWGPDAAYWATPARIGEILVGAWLASVLHRRGTEVRRPSTARALAALAPAGLVVVLWAALTWPAAEGPAYEGWLPAFALASAAVVLGLQYPSPVRTALSWRPIVWTGTISYGLYLYHWPLFAVLTSDRVGVDGWALFGVRLAVTFAVAALSSALVEQPVRRWNPTWSRPLVAGGVATLALAVVVVVGVRPADTFSADANAGGVATIVPVDGTLPPLEVVDGPTATGATGEADATPSTRPPTDTSTDTTSAPADTGSDDTGSDDTGSDDTGSDGIDETDGGSVVLDPEPVPVPALSRPVRILTIGDSTSEATAVGFASWAIDHPDLAQVTDASVAGCGFVRGGVVPTDGDIDWQGPCDELLDVRLPESVAQLQPDVLVLMVTMRDVEDRIWSDAEGPLDPFDPRFRERLLADYRQLAERLAELDVPRVAWVLAPHPIAAFAGEQRKMLDLDRYRVQFDVIREVAAGDPDRIRVIDLQGWLDSIGRFRDGSLRPDGLHWTPDAARWVVDRYLAGSVVTAAVS
;
A
#
# COMPACT_ATOMS: atom_id res chain seq x y z
N MET A 1 73.42 8.73 10.95
CA MET A 1 73.20 9.31 12.29
C MET A 1 71.89 8.70 12.79
N GLY A 2 71.85 7.54 13.46
CA GLY A 2 72.48 7.13 14.72
C GLY A 2 71.47 7.39 15.85
N ALA A 3 71.02 6.48 16.72
CA ALA A 3 71.23 5.07 17.04
C ALA A 3 70.04 4.69 18.00
N GLY A 4 69.66 3.46 18.37
CA GLY A 4 70.13 2.08 18.19
C GLY A 4 69.08 1.13 18.84
N VAL A 5 68.84 -0.08 18.31
CA VAL A 5 69.42 -1.40 18.71
C VAL A 5 68.78 -1.97 19.99
N GLY A 6 68.32 -3.22 20.13
CA GLY A 6 68.39 -4.49 19.35
C GLY A 6 67.35 -5.50 19.93
N ALA A 7 67.30 -6.80 19.69
CA ALA A 7 68.16 -7.76 19.00
C ALA A 7 67.46 -9.15 18.87
N HIS A 8 67.81 -9.89 17.80
CA HIS A 8 67.98 -11.34 17.61
C HIS A 8 66.84 -12.42 17.64
N ARG A 9 66.75 -13.09 16.46
CA ARG A 9 66.33 -14.47 16.03
C ARG A 9 66.98 -15.64 16.86
N PRO A 10 66.71 -16.98 16.66
CA PRO A 10 66.30 -17.70 15.42
C PRO A 10 65.43 -19.01 15.50
N LEU A 11 65.03 -19.49 14.29
CA LEU A 11 64.86 -20.87 13.75
C LEU A 11 64.66 -22.11 14.66
N ALA A 12 63.73 -23.00 14.27
CA ALA A 12 63.98 -24.46 14.12
C ALA A 12 62.87 -25.20 13.35
N ALA A 13 63.29 -26.14 12.50
CA ALA A 13 62.50 -27.08 11.70
C ALA A 13 62.50 -28.49 12.33
N ALA A 14 61.46 -29.29 12.07
CA ALA A 14 61.47 -30.77 12.06
C ALA A 14 60.08 -31.22 11.54
N ALA A 15 59.89 -31.81 10.35
CA ALA A 15 60.36 -33.08 9.80
C ALA A 15 59.78 -34.35 10.47
N ALA A 16 58.93 -35.03 9.68
CA ALA A 16 58.72 -36.48 9.58
C ALA A 16 57.96 -37.23 10.69
N ARG A 17 56.86 -37.91 10.31
CA ARG A 17 56.84 -39.37 10.04
C ARG A 17 55.40 -39.86 9.73
N LEU A 18 55.23 -40.40 8.52
CA LEU A 18 54.26 -41.45 8.20
C LEU A 18 54.75 -42.80 8.77
N PRO A 19 53.85 -43.77 8.98
CA PRO A 19 53.63 -44.82 7.96
C PRO A 19 52.12 -45.06 7.69
N ARG A 20 51.65 -45.31 6.47
CA ARG A 20 51.66 -46.59 5.69
C ARG A 20 51.11 -47.77 6.53
N ALA A 21 50.21 -48.63 6.06
CA ALA A 21 49.58 -48.84 4.76
C ALA A 21 48.53 -49.98 4.86
N VAL A 22 47.76 -50.18 3.78
CA VAL A 22 47.28 -51.48 3.24
C VAL A 22 46.08 -52.12 3.97
N GLY A 23 45.04 -52.58 3.28
CA GLY A 23 44.81 -52.65 1.84
C GLY A 23 43.47 -53.29 1.49
N ASP A 24 43.25 -53.34 0.17
CA ASP A 24 42.42 -54.23 -0.65
C ASP A 24 40.94 -54.43 -0.27
N GLY A 25 39.99 -54.38 -1.19
CA GLY A 25 40.06 -54.33 -2.65
C GLY A 25 38.69 -54.75 -3.19
N ASP A 26 38.36 -54.24 -4.38
CA ASP A 26 37.59 -54.86 -5.50
C ASP A 26 36.33 -55.69 -5.19
N ASP A 27 35.25 -55.71 -5.96
CA ASP A 27 34.81 -55.16 -7.25
C ASP A 27 33.30 -55.50 -7.23
N GLY A 28 32.37 -54.69 -7.72
CA GLY A 28 32.07 -54.61 -9.14
C GLY A 28 30.78 -55.38 -9.48
N ALA A 29 29.82 -54.65 -10.07
CA ALA A 29 28.82 -55.13 -11.03
C ALA A 29 27.60 -55.93 -10.46
N VAL A 30 26.36 -55.92 -10.99
CA VAL A 30 25.71 -55.22 -12.10
C VAL A 30 24.22 -55.64 -12.13
N LEU A 31 23.33 -54.73 -12.58
CA LEU A 31 22.05 -54.94 -13.30
C LEU A 31 20.71 -55.33 -12.61
N ARG A 32 19.75 -54.39 -12.85
CA ARG A 32 18.40 -54.55 -13.45
C ARG A 32 17.20 -55.01 -12.59
N GLY A 33 16.15 -54.19 -12.67
CA GLY A 33 14.77 -54.66 -12.82
C GLY A 33 13.72 -53.98 -11.92
N ALA A 34 13.10 -52.90 -12.40
CA ALA A 34 11.72 -52.53 -12.03
C ALA A 34 10.72 -53.48 -12.77
N PRO A 35 9.44 -53.67 -12.38
CA PRO A 35 8.44 -52.60 -12.20
C PRO A 35 7.35 -52.80 -11.09
N HIS A 36 6.65 -51.68 -10.79
CA HIS A 36 5.23 -51.44 -10.39
C HIS A 36 4.19 -52.61 -10.31
N PRO A 37 2.93 -52.42 -9.81
CA PRO A 37 2.39 -51.55 -8.74
C PRO A 37 1.16 -52.14 -7.93
N ILE A 38 0.53 -51.30 -7.07
CA ILE A 38 -0.93 -51.18 -6.79
C ILE A 38 -1.66 -52.09 -5.74
N VAL A 39 -2.36 -51.37 -4.82
CA VAL A 39 -3.65 -51.61 -4.12
C VAL A 39 -3.77 -52.33 -2.76
N ASP A 40 -4.39 -51.56 -1.85
CA ASP A 40 -5.24 -51.79 -0.67
C ASP A 40 -5.45 -53.17 -0.05
N GLY A 41 -5.72 -53.15 1.26
CA GLY A 41 -6.76 -54.03 1.79
C GLY A 41 -6.58 -54.42 3.25
N ALA A 42 -7.52 -53.99 4.09
CA ALA A 42 -7.49 -54.09 5.53
C ALA A 42 -7.82 -55.48 6.12
N HIS A 43 -7.61 -55.56 7.44
CA HIS A 43 -8.31 -56.36 8.46
C HIS A 43 -7.72 -57.67 9.01
N ARG A 44 -7.15 -57.50 10.22
CA ARG A 44 -7.44 -58.23 11.49
C ARG A 44 -7.41 -59.78 11.49
N ARG A 45 -6.44 -60.35 12.24
CA ARG A 45 -6.64 -61.16 13.48
C ARG A 45 -5.28 -61.59 14.09
N ARG A 46 -5.09 -61.36 15.40
CA ARG A 46 -4.07 -61.98 16.29
C ARG A 46 -4.54 -63.41 16.70
N PRO A 47 -3.83 -64.25 17.52
CA PRO A 47 -2.49 -64.16 18.17
C PRO A 47 -1.61 -65.46 18.14
N ARG A 48 -0.30 -65.38 18.44
CA ARG A 48 0.39 -66.10 19.56
C ARG A 48 1.93 -65.88 19.56
N ARG A 49 2.47 -65.95 20.79
CA ARG A 49 3.80 -65.54 21.31
C ARG A 49 4.98 -66.43 20.88
N ARG A 50 6.19 -65.85 20.76
CA ARG A 50 7.31 -65.86 21.76
C ARG A 50 8.58 -65.22 21.16
N GLY A 51 9.31 -64.44 21.98
CA GLY A 51 10.67 -63.99 21.65
C GLY A 51 11.10 -62.74 22.40
N ARG A 52 11.51 -62.89 23.67
CA ARG A 52 12.11 -61.85 24.52
C ARG A 52 13.57 -61.59 24.10
N ARG A 53 13.99 -60.32 24.07
CA ARG A 53 15.17 -59.76 24.77
C ARG A 53 15.09 -58.22 24.65
N GLY A 54 15.09 -57.52 25.78
CA GLY A 54 14.97 -56.06 25.85
C GLY A 54 15.87 -55.47 26.95
N VAL A 55 16.52 -54.36 26.63
CA VAL A 55 17.19 -53.39 27.52
C VAL A 55 17.00 -52.03 26.82
N VAL A 56 15.99 -51.23 27.18
CA VAL A 56 15.98 -50.11 28.15
C VAL A 56 16.71 -48.85 27.66
N GLY A 57 15.92 -47.90 27.13
CA GLY A 57 16.14 -46.45 27.17
C GLY A 57 14.90 -45.80 27.81
N PRO A 58 14.99 -44.65 28.50
CA PRO A 58 13.94 -44.21 29.42
C PRO A 58 12.84 -43.40 28.72
N PRO A 59 11.57 -43.56 29.12
CA PRO A 59 10.58 -42.51 28.96
C PRO A 59 10.02 -42.01 30.30
N ARG A 60 9.97 -40.68 30.37
CA ARG A 60 8.91 -39.79 30.91
C ARG A 60 7.96 -40.37 31.98
N ARG A 61 7.96 -39.72 33.16
CA ARG A 61 6.92 -39.85 34.18
C ARG A 61 5.70 -38.98 33.83
N PRO A 62 4.46 -39.46 34.05
CA PRO A 62 3.29 -38.63 34.25
C PRO A 62 3.06 -38.31 35.73
N ILE A 63 2.48 -37.13 35.96
CA ILE A 63 1.90 -36.65 37.23
C ILE A 63 0.44 -37.10 37.26
N ASP A 64 -0.06 -37.62 38.39
CA ASP A 64 -1.20 -37.05 39.17
C ASP A 64 -1.56 -37.98 40.38
N PRO A 65 -2.55 -37.66 41.24
CA PRO A 65 -2.39 -36.95 42.51
C PRO A 65 -2.70 -37.82 43.75
N GLY A 66 -2.41 -37.28 44.94
CA GLY A 66 -3.25 -37.56 46.11
C GLY A 66 -2.53 -37.93 47.40
N ARG A 67 -2.87 -37.16 48.44
CA ARG A 67 -2.81 -37.51 49.88
C ARG A 67 -1.43 -37.52 50.54
N ARG A 68 -1.06 -36.36 51.08
CA ARG A 68 -0.15 -36.23 52.22
C ARG A 68 -0.86 -36.76 53.48
N GLY A 69 -0.43 -37.91 53.96
CA GLY A 69 -0.67 -38.38 55.32
C GLY A 69 0.63 -38.25 56.12
N CYS A 70 0.64 -37.39 57.13
CA CYS A 70 1.70 -37.31 58.12
C CYS A 70 1.82 -38.65 58.87
N ARG A 71 3.00 -39.26 58.87
CA ARG A 71 3.41 -40.20 59.92
C ARG A 71 4.86 -39.96 60.31
N CYS A 72 5.01 -39.45 61.52
CA CYS A 72 6.23 -39.49 62.31
C CYS A 72 6.75 -40.94 62.38
N ARG A 73 8.03 -41.13 62.09
CA ARG A 73 8.71 -42.42 62.26
C ARG A 73 9.65 -42.32 63.46
N SER A 74 9.35 -43.11 64.48
CA SER A 74 10.22 -43.45 65.59
C SER A 74 11.20 -44.55 65.18
N SER A 75 12.48 -44.36 65.50
CA SER A 75 13.53 -45.38 65.71
C SER A 75 14.83 -44.59 65.95
N GLY A 76 15.62 -44.75 67.00
CA GLY A 76 15.81 -45.86 67.91
C GLY A 76 17.32 -46.11 68.01
N ARG A 77 17.89 -45.91 69.21
CA ARG A 77 19.20 -46.36 69.73
C ARG A 77 20.48 -45.67 69.23
N GLY A 78 21.21 -45.10 70.19
CA GLY A 78 22.63 -44.74 70.09
C GLY A 78 23.09 -44.02 71.36
N ARG A 79 24.00 -44.64 72.12
CA ARG A 79 24.49 -44.26 73.46
C ARG A 79 25.27 -42.94 73.46
N SER A 80 25.16 -42.15 74.55
CA SER A 80 26.24 -41.90 75.53
C SER A 80 26.06 -40.59 76.31
N SER A 81 26.28 -40.70 77.63
CA SER A 81 26.78 -39.71 78.60
C SER A 81 26.23 -38.28 78.66
N GLY A 82 25.77 -37.88 79.85
CA GLY A 82 26.03 -36.53 80.36
C GLY A 82 24.87 -35.83 81.06
N ARG A 83 24.78 -36.02 82.37
CA ARG A 83 24.30 -35.09 83.43
C ARG A 83 23.41 -33.89 83.03
N GLY A 84 22.21 -33.88 83.62
CA GLY A 84 21.79 -32.84 84.56
C GLY A 84 21.03 -31.63 84.02
N GLY A 85 19.89 -31.32 84.64
CA GLY A 85 19.33 -29.97 84.67
C GLY A 85 17.85 -29.86 84.30
N ARG A 86 17.03 -29.62 85.30
CA ARG A 86 15.60 -29.22 85.22
C ARG A 86 15.50 -27.74 84.83
N ASP A 87 14.42 -27.38 84.11
CA ASP A 87 13.46 -26.26 84.35
C ASP A 87 12.88 -25.78 83.01
N ARG A 88 11.56 -25.91 82.81
CA ARG A 88 10.47 -24.97 83.18
C ARG A 88 10.50 -23.64 82.40
N SER A 89 9.52 -23.56 81.49
CA SER A 89 8.62 -22.42 81.23
C SER A 89 9.17 -20.99 81.17
N GLY A 90 9.00 -20.35 80.01
CA GLY A 90 9.03 -18.89 79.89
C GLY A 90 8.45 -18.41 78.56
N CYS A 91 7.17 -18.02 78.57
CA CYS A 91 6.58 -17.18 77.52
C CYS A 91 7.17 -15.77 77.61
N GLY A 92 7.48 -15.13 76.47
CA GLY A 92 7.63 -13.67 76.44
C GLY A 92 8.44 -13.06 75.30
N ARG A 93 7.72 -12.65 74.24
CA ARG A 93 7.93 -11.43 73.42
C ARG A 93 9.22 -11.28 72.59
N GLY A 94 9.02 -11.44 71.28
CA GLY A 94 9.17 -10.33 70.32
C GLY A 94 10.58 -9.87 69.98
N ARG A 95 11.07 -10.30 68.81
CA ARG A 95 11.81 -9.46 67.87
C ARG A 95 11.65 -10.01 66.47
N SER A 96 10.94 -9.23 65.66
CA SER A 96 10.79 -9.34 64.22
C SER A 96 12.11 -8.96 63.56
N ASP A 97 12.79 -9.91 62.91
CA ASP A 97 13.85 -9.61 61.96
C ASP A 97 13.65 -10.48 60.71
N GLY A 98 13.05 -9.85 59.70
CA GLY A 98 13.46 -9.92 58.29
C GLY A 98 13.64 -11.29 57.65
N GLU A 99 12.56 -12.06 57.51
CA GLU A 99 12.48 -13.06 56.45
C GLU A 99 12.42 -12.30 55.11
N ARG A 100 13.55 -12.24 54.39
CA ARG A 100 13.58 -11.79 53.00
C ARG A 100 12.73 -12.77 52.20
N ASP A 101 11.54 -12.31 51.81
CA ASP A 101 10.62 -12.97 50.92
C ASP A 101 11.35 -13.38 49.63
N VAL A 102 11.64 -14.68 49.51
CA VAL A 102 12.11 -15.32 48.28
C VAL A 102 10.90 -15.50 47.38
N SER A 103 10.36 -14.39 46.86
CA SER A 103 9.28 -14.36 45.87
C SER A 103 9.78 -13.96 44.47
N GLY A 104 10.97 -14.44 44.12
CA GLY A 104 11.47 -14.46 42.74
C GLY A 104 11.11 -15.76 42.05
N ALA A 105 9.82 -16.11 41.94
CA ALA A 105 9.42 -17.18 41.04
C ALA A 105 9.80 -16.78 39.60
N ASP A 106 10.54 -17.64 38.90
CA ASP A 106 11.00 -17.47 37.52
C ASP A 106 9.82 -17.06 36.60
N ARG A 107 9.64 -15.75 36.39
CA ARG A 107 8.63 -15.25 35.45
C ARG A 107 9.14 -15.45 34.03
N THR A 108 8.99 -16.66 33.49
CA THR A 108 9.16 -16.87 32.04
C THR A 108 7.87 -16.50 31.33
N ILE A 109 7.95 -15.75 30.22
CA ILE A 109 6.79 -15.51 29.35
C ILE A 109 6.37 -16.85 28.75
N ALA A 110 5.20 -17.37 29.13
CA ALA A 110 4.67 -18.59 28.56
C ALA A 110 4.24 -18.34 27.10
N TYR A 111 4.60 -19.27 26.21
CA TYR A 111 4.17 -19.21 24.81
C TYR A 111 2.64 -19.28 24.72
N GLN A 112 2.04 -18.38 23.94
CA GLN A 112 0.59 -18.24 23.78
C GLN A 112 0.19 -18.35 22.29
N PRO A 113 -0.30 -19.53 21.85
CA PRO A 113 -0.63 -19.79 20.44
C PRO A 113 -1.63 -18.80 19.84
N ALA A 114 -2.60 -18.33 20.63
CA ALA A 114 -3.61 -17.38 20.15
C ALA A 114 -3.03 -16.05 19.65
N LEU A 115 -1.84 -15.64 20.11
CA LEU A 115 -1.18 -14.43 19.59
C LEU A 115 -0.62 -14.67 18.19
N ASP A 116 -0.14 -15.87 17.88
CA ASP A 116 0.16 -16.25 16.50
C ASP A 116 -1.12 -16.33 15.67
N GLY A 117 -2.21 -16.82 16.25
CA GLY A 117 -3.52 -16.77 15.61
C GLY A 117 -3.96 -15.35 15.23
N LEU A 118 -3.75 -14.37 16.12
CA LEU A 118 -4.04 -12.96 15.84
C LEU A 118 -3.13 -12.40 14.73
N ARG A 119 -1.85 -12.81 14.68
CA ARG A 119 -0.95 -12.47 13.57
C ARG A 119 -1.46 -13.02 12.23
N ALA A 120 -2.04 -14.22 12.24
CA ALA A 120 -2.63 -14.81 11.04
C ALA A 120 -3.85 -14.02 10.54
N VAL A 121 -4.71 -13.56 11.46
CA VAL A 121 -5.83 -12.67 11.11
C VAL A 121 -5.31 -11.36 10.52
N ALA A 122 -4.33 -10.74 11.19
CA ALA A 122 -3.75 -9.47 10.75
C ALA A 122 -3.16 -9.55 9.33
N VAL A 123 -2.34 -10.57 9.02
CA VAL A 123 -1.81 -10.74 7.65
C VAL A 123 -2.91 -11.14 6.66
N GLY A 124 -3.93 -11.89 7.08
CA GLY A 124 -5.06 -12.24 6.24
C GLY A 124 -5.83 -11.01 5.75
N LEU A 125 -6.08 -10.04 6.65
CA LEU A 125 -6.72 -8.76 6.29
C LEU A 125 -5.89 -7.99 5.25
N VAL A 126 -4.57 -7.91 5.47
CA VAL A 126 -3.65 -7.27 4.52
C VAL A 126 -3.66 -7.97 3.16
N LEU A 127 -3.62 -9.31 3.13
CA LEU A 127 -3.61 -10.05 1.88
C LEU A 127 -4.90 -9.86 1.08
N VAL A 128 -6.07 -9.88 1.74
CA VAL A 128 -7.36 -9.67 1.08
C VAL A 128 -7.50 -8.23 0.57
N PHE A 129 -7.06 -7.25 1.36
CA PHE A 129 -7.01 -5.84 0.93
C PHE A 129 -6.21 -5.67 -0.36
N HIS A 130 -4.98 -6.19 -0.40
CA HIS A 130 -4.14 -6.18 -1.60
C HIS A 130 -4.66 -7.08 -2.73
N GLY A 131 -5.71 -7.87 -2.49
CA GLY A 131 -6.43 -8.58 -3.53
C GLY A 131 -7.26 -7.66 -4.44
N GLY A 132 -7.47 -6.40 -4.08
CA GLY A 132 -8.19 -5.40 -4.88
C GLY A 132 -9.72 -5.49 -4.78
N PHE A 133 -10.24 -6.10 -3.71
CA PHE A 133 -11.69 -6.27 -3.56
C PHE A 133 -12.35 -5.04 -2.92
N ALA A 134 -13.29 -4.42 -3.64
CA ALA A 134 -13.99 -3.19 -3.20
C ALA A 134 -14.70 -3.31 -1.83
N TRP A 135 -15.16 -4.50 -1.45
CA TRP A 135 -15.85 -4.72 -0.16
C TRP A 135 -14.91 -4.76 1.06
N MET A 136 -13.59 -4.75 0.86
CA MET A 136 -12.59 -4.69 1.94
C MET A 136 -11.56 -3.59 1.65
N SER A 137 -11.98 -2.33 1.73
CA SER A 137 -11.11 -1.15 1.56
C SER A 137 -10.21 -0.85 2.77
N GLY A 138 -10.53 -1.38 3.95
CA GLY A 138 -9.84 -1.05 5.20
C GLY A 138 -8.82 -2.10 5.67
N GLY A 139 -8.55 -3.16 4.93
CA GLY A 139 -7.77 -4.30 5.45
C GLY A 139 -6.30 -3.97 5.81
N TYR A 140 -5.79 -2.81 5.40
CA TYR A 140 -4.51 -2.25 5.86
C TYR A 140 -4.42 -2.09 7.39
N VAL A 141 -5.55 -1.98 8.11
CA VAL A 141 -5.57 -1.93 9.59
C VAL A 141 -5.01 -3.21 10.23
N GLY A 142 -4.83 -4.29 9.47
CA GLY A 142 -4.04 -5.45 9.90
C GLY A 142 -2.61 -5.07 10.30
N VAL A 143 -2.00 -4.06 9.68
CA VAL A 143 -0.68 -3.52 10.05
C VAL A 143 -0.71 -2.93 11.46
N SER A 144 -1.76 -2.18 11.80
CA SER A 144 -1.97 -1.61 13.15
C SER A 144 -2.06 -2.69 14.24
N VAL A 145 -2.64 -3.85 13.92
CA VAL A 145 -2.65 -5.02 14.81
C VAL A 145 -1.23 -5.56 15.02
N PHE A 146 -0.41 -5.62 13.97
CA PHE A 146 1.00 -6.00 14.08
C PHE A 146 1.81 -5.03 14.95
N PHE A 147 1.66 -3.72 14.73
CA PHE A 147 2.29 -2.68 15.55
C PHE A 147 1.97 -2.84 17.03
N THR A 148 0.69 -2.98 17.35
CA THR A 148 0.23 -3.20 18.73
C THR A 148 0.84 -4.47 19.33
N LEU A 149 0.83 -5.59 18.59
CA LEU A 149 1.43 -6.85 19.02
C LEU A 149 2.94 -6.74 19.27
N SER A 150 3.64 -6.03 18.41
CA SER A 150 5.09 -5.86 18.50
C SER A 150 5.50 -5.01 19.69
N GLY A 151 4.77 -3.93 19.96
CA GLY A 151 4.92 -3.15 21.19
C GLY A 151 4.69 -4.00 22.44
N TYR A 152 3.63 -4.83 22.45
CA TYR A 152 3.31 -5.72 23.55
C TYR A 152 4.40 -6.78 23.80
N LEU A 153 4.81 -7.51 22.76
CA LEU A 153 5.73 -8.64 22.87
C LEU A 153 7.16 -8.20 23.24
N ILE A 154 7.69 -7.16 22.56
CA ILE A 154 9.04 -6.68 22.82
C ILE A 154 9.13 -6.08 24.23
N THR A 155 8.16 -5.25 24.61
CA THR A 155 8.16 -4.63 25.95
C THR A 155 8.02 -5.67 27.04
N SER A 156 7.15 -6.67 26.87
CA SER A 156 7.01 -7.77 27.83
C SER A 156 8.34 -8.51 28.02
N LEU A 157 9.04 -8.81 26.92
CA LEU A 157 10.32 -9.53 26.96
C LEU A 157 11.41 -8.73 27.67
N LEU A 158 11.49 -7.42 27.42
CA LEU A 158 12.47 -6.54 28.05
C LEU A 158 12.20 -6.31 29.54
N LEU A 159 10.93 -6.11 29.92
CA LEU A 159 10.52 -5.98 31.33
C LEU A 159 10.85 -7.26 32.12
N VAL A 160 10.52 -8.43 31.56
CA VAL A 160 10.83 -9.73 32.18
C VAL A 160 12.34 -9.98 32.28
N GLU A 161 13.12 -9.63 31.25
CA GLU A 161 14.57 -9.77 31.27
C GLU A 161 15.21 -8.88 32.35
N HIS A 162 14.73 -7.64 32.48
CA HIS A 162 15.18 -6.70 33.50
C HIS A 162 14.84 -7.17 34.91
N ASP A 163 13.60 -7.59 35.16
CA ASP A 163 13.17 -8.13 36.46
C ASP A 163 14.04 -9.32 36.90
N ARG A 164 14.41 -10.19 35.96
CA ARG A 164 15.20 -11.39 36.27
C ARG A 164 16.69 -11.10 36.46
N THR A 165 17.27 -10.19 35.68
CA THR A 165 18.73 -10.03 35.59
C THR A 165 19.27 -8.68 36.05
N GLY A 166 18.38 -7.73 36.36
CA GLY A 166 18.70 -6.34 36.70
C GLY A 166 19.22 -5.52 35.51
N ARG A 167 19.30 -6.08 34.31
CA ARG A 167 19.83 -5.43 33.10
C ARG A 167 19.13 -5.92 31.83
N ILE A 168 19.31 -5.21 30.73
CA ILE A 168 18.93 -5.67 29.39
C ILE A 168 20.22 -6.02 28.64
N ASP A 169 20.32 -7.25 28.11
CA ASP A 169 21.39 -7.64 27.20
C ASP A 169 21.03 -7.25 25.76
N LEU A 170 21.41 -6.01 25.38
CA LEU A 170 21.14 -5.45 24.06
C LEU A 170 21.72 -6.29 22.93
N GLY A 171 22.96 -6.78 23.08
CA GLY A 171 23.61 -7.59 22.06
C GLY A 171 22.84 -8.89 21.79
N ARG A 172 22.37 -9.54 22.85
CA ARG A 172 21.55 -10.75 22.74
C ARG A 172 20.15 -10.47 22.21
N PHE A 173 19.56 -9.33 22.57
CA PHE A 173 18.28 -8.89 22.04
C PHE A 173 18.35 -8.68 20.52
N TYR A 174 19.28 -7.83 20.05
CA TYR A 174 19.43 -7.54 18.62
C TYR A 174 19.85 -8.78 17.83
N ALA A 175 20.75 -9.61 18.35
CA ALA A 175 21.14 -10.85 17.67
C ALA A 175 19.95 -11.82 17.45
N ARG A 176 19.06 -11.96 18.44
CA ARG A 176 17.84 -12.78 18.29
C ARG A 176 16.88 -12.17 17.27
N ARG A 177 16.74 -10.84 17.26
CA ARG A 177 15.85 -10.14 16.32
C ARG A 177 16.38 -10.21 14.89
N MET A 178 17.68 -9.98 14.70
CA MET A 178 18.33 -10.06 13.39
C MET A 178 18.20 -11.46 12.79
N LYS A 179 18.47 -12.53 13.55
CA LYS A 179 18.26 -13.92 13.09
C LYS A 179 16.80 -14.24 12.74
N ARG A 180 15.85 -13.44 13.24
CA ARG A 180 14.41 -13.61 13.01
C ARG A 180 13.91 -12.82 11.80
N LEU A 181 14.49 -11.68 11.47
CA LEU A 181 13.98 -10.77 10.42
C LEU A 181 14.86 -10.77 9.16
N LEU A 182 16.14 -10.45 9.32
CA LEU A 182 17.05 -10.21 8.19
C LEU A 182 17.11 -11.34 7.14
N PRO A 183 17.13 -12.64 7.48
CA PRO A 183 17.28 -13.69 6.46
C PRO A 183 16.19 -13.68 5.39
N ALA A 184 14.93 -13.54 5.79
CA ALA A 184 13.82 -13.51 4.84
C ALA A 184 13.71 -12.16 4.12
N SER A 185 13.94 -11.05 4.82
CA SER A 185 13.93 -9.73 4.18
C SER A 185 15.03 -9.61 3.12
N LEU A 186 16.28 -9.99 3.42
CA LEU A 186 17.38 -9.94 2.45
C LEU A 186 17.15 -10.91 1.28
N LEU A 187 16.53 -12.06 1.52
CA LEU A 187 16.14 -12.99 0.45
C LEU A 187 15.08 -12.37 -0.46
N CYS A 188 14.06 -11.72 0.11
CA CYS A 188 13.03 -11.01 -0.65
C CYS A 188 13.62 -9.86 -1.47
N LEU A 189 14.40 -8.96 -0.84
CA LEU A 189 15.05 -7.84 -1.53
C LEU A 189 16.00 -8.32 -2.64
N GLY A 190 16.77 -9.39 -2.39
CA GLY A 190 17.62 -10.01 -3.39
C GLY A 190 16.83 -10.60 -4.56
N ALA A 191 15.70 -11.26 -4.28
CA ALA A 191 14.82 -11.80 -5.32
C ALA A 191 14.20 -10.68 -6.17
N VAL A 192 13.76 -9.58 -5.54
CA VAL A 192 13.25 -8.40 -6.26
C VAL A 192 14.34 -7.76 -7.11
N ALA A 193 15.56 -7.59 -6.58
CA ALA A 193 16.67 -7.04 -7.35
C ALA A 193 17.07 -7.92 -8.55
N VAL A 194 17.04 -9.25 -8.39
CA VAL A 194 17.29 -10.20 -9.50
C VAL A 194 16.16 -10.13 -10.53
N ALA A 195 14.90 -10.06 -10.10
CA ALA A 195 13.76 -9.92 -10.99
C ALA A 195 13.79 -8.59 -11.75
N ALA A 196 14.16 -7.50 -11.08
CA ALA A 196 14.37 -6.19 -11.69
C ALA A 196 15.47 -6.25 -12.76
N ALA A 197 16.63 -6.85 -12.44
CA ALA A 197 17.71 -7.03 -13.42
C ALA A 197 17.34 -7.96 -14.60
N ALA A 198 16.29 -8.76 -14.46
CA ALA A 198 15.74 -9.60 -15.52
C ALA A 198 14.60 -8.93 -16.31
N GLY A 199 14.32 -7.65 -16.04
CA GLY A 199 13.30 -6.85 -16.73
C GLY A 199 11.88 -7.04 -16.21
N ALA A 200 11.68 -7.69 -15.06
CA ALA A 200 10.34 -7.94 -14.53
C ALA A 200 9.64 -6.69 -13.97
N PHE A 201 10.41 -5.59 -13.78
CA PHE A 201 10.02 -4.34 -13.15
C PHE A 201 10.62 -3.11 -13.86
N ASP A 202 10.92 -3.23 -15.17
CA ASP A 202 11.54 -2.13 -15.94
C ASP A 202 10.59 -0.92 -16.05
N GLU A 203 9.29 -1.14 -15.84
CA GLU A 203 8.27 -0.10 -15.79
C GLU A 203 8.27 0.76 -14.49
N PHE A 204 9.07 0.42 -13.48
CA PHE A 204 9.07 1.13 -12.18
C PHE A 204 10.30 2.03 -12.01
N ASP A 205 10.10 3.33 -12.23
CA ASP A 205 11.07 4.34 -11.86
C ASP A 205 11.31 4.38 -10.35
N GLY A 206 12.55 4.68 -9.95
CA GLY A 206 12.90 4.79 -8.53
C GLY A 206 13.03 3.47 -7.76
N LEU A 207 12.89 2.29 -8.39
CA LEU A 207 13.00 0.99 -7.71
C LEU A 207 14.31 0.81 -6.92
N ARG A 208 15.42 1.38 -7.40
CA ARG A 208 16.69 1.39 -6.66
C ARG A 208 16.58 2.15 -5.33
N ARG A 209 15.89 3.28 -5.33
CA ARG A 209 15.63 4.08 -4.12
C ARG A 209 14.75 3.30 -3.14
N ASP A 210 13.71 2.63 -3.64
CA ASP A 210 12.84 1.75 -2.84
C ASP A 210 13.61 0.57 -2.23
N LEU A 211 14.49 -0.09 -3.01
CA LEU A 211 15.38 -1.15 -2.53
C LEU A 211 16.30 -0.63 -1.42
N LEU A 212 16.91 0.54 -1.58
CA LEU A 212 17.77 1.14 -0.56
C LEU A 212 16.97 1.54 0.68
N GLY A 213 15.79 2.14 0.50
CA GLY A 213 14.87 2.51 1.58
C GLY A 213 14.46 1.30 2.42
N ALA A 214 14.08 0.21 1.75
CA ALA A 214 13.75 -1.06 2.39
C ALA A 214 14.97 -1.68 3.09
N LEU A 215 16.14 -1.68 2.45
CA LEU A 215 17.37 -2.25 3.00
C LEU A 215 17.85 -1.52 4.27
N PHE A 216 17.77 -0.19 4.27
CA PHE A 216 18.16 0.66 5.39
C PHE A 216 17.03 0.92 6.39
N GLN A 217 15.86 0.31 6.20
CA GLN A 217 14.70 0.42 7.10
C GLN A 217 14.22 1.87 7.27
N VAL A 218 14.24 2.61 6.15
CA VAL A 218 13.76 3.99 6.02
C VAL A 218 12.77 4.13 4.86
N ALA A 219 12.21 3.02 4.37
CA ALA A 219 11.25 2.99 3.25
C ALA A 219 10.06 3.92 3.48
N ASN A 220 9.59 4.07 4.73
CA ASN A 220 8.51 4.98 5.06
C ASN A 220 8.86 6.47 4.86
N TRP A 221 10.12 6.83 5.08
CA TRP A 221 10.62 8.19 4.82
C TRP A 221 10.95 8.40 3.36
N VAL A 222 11.44 7.36 2.67
CA VAL A 222 11.59 7.41 1.21
C VAL A 222 10.25 7.71 0.56
N LYS A 223 9.17 7.01 0.94
CA LYS A 223 7.83 7.26 0.41
C LYS A 223 7.25 8.62 0.79
N LEU A 224 7.50 9.09 2.01
CA LEU A 224 7.01 10.40 2.45
C LEU A 224 7.76 11.58 1.80
N LEU A 225 9.02 11.39 1.42
CA LEU A 225 9.86 12.42 0.80
C LEU A 225 9.87 12.35 -0.73
N ASP A 226 9.36 11.27 -1.30
CA ASP A 226 9.06 11.21 -2.73
C ASP A 226 7.75 11.96 -2.96
N ASP A 227 7.65 12.72 -4.05
CA ASP A 227 6.39 13.34 -4.53
C ASP A 227 5.38 12.28 -5.05
N ALA A 228 5.48 11.05 -4.54
CA ALA A 228 4.83 9.84 -5.01
C ALA A 228 3.35 9.74 -4.66
N SER A 229 2.73 10.70 -3.95
CA SER A 229 1.27 10.71 -3.86
C SER A 229 0.64 10.72 -5.27
N TYR A 230 1.26 11.44 -6.19
CA TYR A 230 0.84 11.49 -7.59
C TYR A 230 1.25 10.23 -8.39
N ALA A 231 2.50 9.76 -8.26
CA ALA A 231 2.95 8.56 -8.94
C ALA A 231 2.23 7.28 -8.45
N ASP A 232 1.85 7.21 -7.17
CA ASP A 232 1.07 6.12 -6.57
C ASP A 232 -0.40 6.18 -7.01
N LEU A 233 -0.97 7.37 -7.23
CA LEU A 233 -2.28 7.55 -7.88
C LEU A 233 -2.25 7.09 -9.35
N THR A 234 -1.22 7.47 -10.12
CA THR A 234 -1.04 7.05 -11.52
C THR A 234 -0.78 5.55 -11.62
N ASN A 235 0.05 4.98 -10.74
CA ASN A 235 0.34 3.55 -10.69
C ASN A 235 -0.90 2.74 -10.26
N ALA A 236 -1.62 3.17 -9.23
CA ALA A 236 -2.89 2.57 -8.82
C ALA A 236 -3.95 2.64 -9.94
N THR A 237 -4.00 3.76 -10.67
CA THR A 237 -4.86 3.93 -11.85
C THR A 237 -4.45 2.98 -12.97
N LEU A 238 -3.16 2.77 -13.25
CA LEU A 238 -2.68 1.86 -14.29
C LEU A 238 -2.60 0.37 -13.85
N GLY A 239 -3.03 0.04 -12.64
CA GLY A 239 -2.91 -1.32 -12.08
C GLY A 239 -1.47 -1.78 -11.83
N ARG A 240 -0.51 -0.85 -11.87
CA ARG A 240 0.92 -1.08 -11.62
C ARG A 240 1.19 -0.72 -10.18
N VAL A 241 1.93 -1.54 -9.41
CA VAL A 241 2.18 -1.20 -8.01
C VAL A 241 3.61 -1.49 -7.62
N ALA A 242 4.27 -0.52 -6.98
CA ALA A 242 5.68 -0.60 -6.65
C ALA A 242 5.96 -1.85 -5.80
N PRO A 243 6.87 -2.76 -6.22
CA PRO A 243 6.96 -4.12 -5.67
C PRO A 243 7.42 -4.16 -4.20
N LEU A 244 7.95 -3.05 -3.67
CA LEU A 244 8.47 -2.95 -2.31
C LEU A 244 7.70 -1.99 -1.41
N GLU A 245 6.56 -1.46 -1.88
CA GLU A 245 5.82 -0.41 -1.17
C GLU A 245 5.54 -0.76 0.30
N HIS A 246 4.97 -1.94 0.57
CA HIS A 246 4.68 -2.48 1.90
C HIS A 246 5.84 -2.48 2.92
N TYR A 247 7.10 -2.29 2.50
CA TYR A 247 8.24 -2.16 3.42
C TYR A 247 8.18 -0.91 4.31
N TRP A 248 7.36 0.09 3.98
CA TRP A 248 7.17 1.26 4.83
C TRP A 248 6.80 0.88 6.27
N SER A 249 5.86 -0.06 6.45
CA SER A 249 5.38 -0.41 7.79
C SER A 249 6.42 -1.24 8.54
N LEU A 250 7.16 -2.08 7.82
CA LEU A 250 8.28 -2.85 8.34
C LEU A 250 9.39 -1.92 8.86
N ALA A 251 9.71 -0.87 8.11
CA ALA A 251 10.69 0.13 8.50
C ALA A 251 10.33 0.79 9.84
N ILE A 252 9.08 1.20 10.03
CA ILE A 252 8.59 1.76 11.30
C ILE A 252 8.75 0.76 12.45
N GLU A 253 8.38 -0.51 12.22
CA GLU A 253 8.50 -1.57 13.21
C GLU A 253 9.96 -1.85 13.59
N GLU A 254 10.86 -1.85 12.61
CA GLU A 254 12.30 -2.06 12.82
C GLU A 254 12.96 -0.87 13.53
N GLN A 255 12.60 0.36 13.19
CA GLN A 255 13.02 1.57 13.92
C GLN A 255 12.64 1.48 15.41
N PHE A 256 11.42 1.04 15.71
CA PHE A 256 11.01 0.78 17.10
C PHE A 256 11.89 -0.28 17.77
N TYR A 257 12.23 -1.39 17.08
CA TYR A 257 13.11 -2.41 17.67
C TYR A 257 14.50 -1.89 18.00
N TRP A 258 15.05 -1.00 17.20
CA TRP A 258 16.33 -0.36 17.47
C TRP A 258 16.26 0.60 18.65
N VAL A 259 15.26 1.48 18.68
CA VAL A 259 15.17 2.58 19.64
C VAL A 259 14.62 2.15 21.00
N TRP A 260 13.59 1.30 21.03
CA TRP A 260 12.83 1.00 22.24
C TRP A 260 13.63 0.37 23.40
N PRO A 261 14.55 -0.59 23.17
CA PRO A 261 15.40 -1.10 24.26
C PRO A 261 16.25 -0.01 24.92
N LEU A 262 16.73 0.97 24.15
CA LEU A 262 17.51 2.10 24.66
C LEU A 262 16.64 3.06 25.47
N VAL A 263 15.42 3.34 24.98
CA VAL A 263 14.43 4.13 25.71
C VAL A 263 14.08 3.47 27.05
N LEU A 264 13.81 2.16 27.07
CA LEU A 264 13.53 1.45 28.33
C LEU A 264 14.71 1.45 29.29
N LEU A 265 15.96 1.33 28.80
CA LEU A 265 17.14 1.50 29.64
C LEU A 265 17.20 2.91 30.27
N GLY A 266 16.85 3.94 29.52
CA GLY A 266 16.70 5.32 30.03
C GLY A 266 15.61 5.40 31.11
N VAL A 267 14.43 4.82 30.85
CA VAL A 267 13.33 4.77 31.82
C VAL A 267 13.76 4.08 33.11
N PHE A 268 14.48 2.95 33.04
CA PHE A 268 14.97 2.25 34.24
C PHE A 268 15.99 3.06 35.06
N ARG A 269 16.68 4.04 34.45
CA ARG A 269 17.57 4.95 35.21
C ARG A 269 16.80 6.02 36.00
N VAL A 270 15.67 6.48 35.48
CA VAL A 270 14.87 7.55 36.11
C VAL A 270 13.67 7.02 36.91
N ALA A 271 13.28 5.76 36.69
CA ALA A 271 12.12 5.14 37.31
C ALA A 271 12.54 3.92 38.13
N SER A 272 12.43 4.03 39.46
CA SER A 272 12.86 3.00 40.40
C SER A 272 11.79 1.95 40.76
N SER A 273 10.55 2.13 40.29
CA SER A 273 9.45 1.20 40.56
C SER A 273 8.69 0.85 39.30
N ALA A 274 8.11 -0.36 39.25
CA ALA A 274 7.25 -0.80 38.16
C ALA A 274 6.10 0.19 37.89
N ARG A 275 5.55 0.83 38.93
CA ARG A 275 4.54 1.89 38.75
C ARG A 275 5.08 3.10 38.02
N SER A 276 6.28 3.54 38.38
CA SER A 276 6.93 4.67 37.73
C SER A 276 7.30 4.38 36.28
N ILE A 277 7.80 3.17 36.00
CA ILE A 277 8.06 2.69 34.63
C ILE A 277 6.77 2.75 33.80
N GLY A 278 5.67 2.22 34.34
CA GLY A 278 4.37 2.28 33.67
C GLY A 278 3.87 3.70 33.40
N ARG A 279 4.12 4.66 34.31
CA ARG A 279 3.76 6.08 34.10
C ARG A 279 4.54 6.70 32.94
N TRP A 280 5.84 6.40 32.82
CA TRP A 280 6.65 6.86 31.68
C TRP A 280 6.13 6.28 30.36
N ILE A 281 5.84 4.98 30.32
CA ILE A 281 5.30 4.33 29.12
C ILE A 281 3.94 4.93 28.73
N VAL A 282 3.05 5.17 29.70
CA VAL A 282 1.77 5.86 29.45
C VAL A 282 2.01 7.27 28.92
N GLY A 283 2.90 8.05 29.53
CA GLY A 283 3.22 9.41 29.07
C GLY A 283 3.70 9.41 27.61
N MET A 284 4.64 8.53 27.26
CA MET A 284 5.10 8.37 25.87
C MET A 284 3.98 7.93 24.93
N THR A 285 3.09 7.04 25.39
CA THR A 285 1.92 6.59 24.60
C THR A 285 0.97 7.76 24.32
N MET A 286 0.69 8.60 25.31
CA MET A 286 -0.16 9.79 25.15
C MET A 286 0.47 10.80 24.18
N VAL A 287 1.78 11.02 24.29
CA VAL A 287 2.51 11.90 23.36
C VAL A 287 2.47 11.34 21.94
N GLY A 288 2.73 10.04 21.75
CA GLY A 288 2.66 9.40 20.43
C GLY A 288 1.25 9.39 19.84
N ALA A 289 0.22 9.22 20.67
CA ALA A 289 -1.17 9.30 20.23
C ALA A 289 -1.58 10.72 19.82
N ALA A 290 -1.11 11.74 20.54
CA ALA A 290 -1.35 13.15 20.19
C ALA A 290 -0.54 13.60 18.97
N ALA A 291 0.61 12.97 18.70
CA ALA A 291 1.44 13.29 17.54
C ALA A 291 0.74 12.94 16.22
N ALA A 292 -0.10 11.90 16.17
CA ALA A 292 -0.79 11.49 14.94
C ALA A 292 -1.67 12.59 14.32
N PRO A 293 -2.68 13.16 15.02
CA PRO A 293 -3.46 14.26 14.45
C PRO A 293 -2.64 15.53 14.26
N LEU A 294 -1.62 15.78 15.09
CA LEU A 294 -0.74 16.93 14.89
C LEU A 294 0.07 16.83 13.60
N VAL A 295 0.62 15.65 13.30
CA VAL A 295 1.32 15.38 12.04
C VAL A 295 0.35 15.50 10.86
N ALA A 296 -0.88 14.99 10.99
CA ALA A 296 -1.91 15.14 9.95
C ALA A 296 -2.16 16.61 9.60
N ILE A 297 -2.27 17.47 10.62
CA ILE A 297 -2.54 18.90 10.46
C ILE A 297 -1.31 19.67 9.94
N THR A 298 -0.11 19.31 10.40
CA THR A 298 1.10 20.12 10.15
C THR A 298 1.92 19.66 8.95
N TRP A 299 1.94 18.36 8.65
CA TRP A 299 2.73 17.74 7.58
C TRP A 299 1.85 17.11 6.50
N GLY A 300 0.53 17.17 6.66
CA GLY A 300 -0.46 16.63 5.72
C GLY A 300 -0.97 15.23 6.08
N PRO A 301 -2.12 14.81 5.51
CA PRO A 301 -2.76 13.53 5.81
C PRO A 301 -1.88 12.31 5.50
N ASP A 302 -1.11 12.34 4.40
CA ASP A 302 -0.18 11.27 4.04
C ASP A 302 0.91 11.08 5.10
N ALA A 303 1.44 12.19 5.64
CA ALA A 303 2.42 12.11 6.72
C ALA A 303 1.84 11.42 7.96
N ALA A 304 0.55 11.58 8.26
CA ALA A 304 -0.09 10.86 9.37
C ALA A 304 -0.12 9.34 9.14
N TYR A 305 -0.17 8.91 7.88
CA TYR A 305 -0.15 7.50 7.52
C TYR A 305 1.27 6.92 7.44
N TRP A 306 2.23 7.62 6.82
CA TRP A 306 3.58 7.12 6.53
C TRP A 306 4.63 7.44 7.61
N ALA A 307 4.46 8.52 8.38
CA ALA A 307 5.52 9.00 9.27
C ALA A 307 5.56 8.23 10.60
N THR A 308 6.78 7.84 11.02
CA THR A 308 7.00 7.18 12.31
C THR A 308 6.40 7.94 13.51
N PRO A 309 6.50 9.28 13.63
CA PRO A 309 5.94 10.00 14.77
C PRO A 309 4.41 9.87 14.90
N ALA A 310 3.69 9.73 13.80
CA ALA A 310 2.23 9.54 13.81
C ALA A 310 1.86 8.08 14.14
N ARG A 311 2.63 7.11 13.65
CA ARG A 311 2.34 5.67 13.81
C ARG A 311 2.85 5.07 15.12
N ILE A 312 3.84 5.69 15.77
CA ILE A 312 4.48 5.13 16.98
C ILE A 312 3.49 4.97 18.15
N GLY A 313 2.43 5.79 18.21
CA GLY A 313 1.38 5.70 19.21
C GLY A 313 0.73 4.30 19.27
N GLU A 314 0.53 3.67 18.11
CA GLU A 314 -0.05 2.32 18.00
C GLU A 314 0.82 1.25 18.67
N ILE A 315 2.14 1.31 18.40
CA ILE A 315 3.12 0.42 18.99
C ILE A 315 3.20 0.67 20.51
N LEU A 316 3.17 1.93 20.94
CA LEU A 316 3.25 2.30 22.35
C LEU A 316 2.00 1.89 23.14
N VAL A 317 0.81 1.83 22.52
CA VAL A 317 -0.39 1.23 23.14
C VAL A 317 -0.13 -0.23 23.52
N GLY A 318 0.54 -1.00 22.64
CA GLY A 318 1.00 -2.35 22.96
C GLY A 318 2.00 -2.39 24.12
N ALA A 319 2.98 -1.48 24.12
CA ALA A 319 3.97 -1.37 25.19
C ALA A 319 3.33 -1.00 26.55
N TRP A 320 2.33 -0.12 26.52
CA TRP A 320 1.53 0.24 27.68
C TRP A 320 0.79 -0.99 28.22
N LEU A 321 0.09 -1.74 27.37
CA LEU A 321 -0.57 -2.99 27.76
C LEU A 321 0.41 -3.98 28.41
N ALA A 322 1.59 -4.15 27.83
CA ALA A 322 2.64 -4.99 28.40
C ALA A 322 3.02 -4.55 29.83
N SER A 323 3.22 -3.25 30.06
CA SER A 323 3.55 -2.71 31.38
C SER A 323 2.44 -2.95 32.42
N VAL A 324 1.17 -2.88 32.01
CA VAL A 324 0.00 -3.12 32.87
C VAL A 324 -0.06 -4.60 33.27
N LEU A 325 0.03 -5.50 32.30
CA LEU A 325 -0.02 -6.95 32.51
C LEU A 325 1.19 -7.45 33.29
N HIS A 326 2.37 -6.90 33.05
CA HIS A 326 3.58 -7.24 33.78
C HIS A 326 3.48 -6.88 35.28
N ARG A 327 2.88 -5.72 35.59
CA ARG A 327 2.65 -5.27 36.98
C ARG A 327 1.55 -6.06 37.70
N ARG A 328 0.40 -6.22 37.04
CA ARG A 328 -0.81 -6.79 37.67
C ARG A 328 -0.82 -8.32 37.62
N GLY A 329 -0.01 -8.91 36.75
CA GLY A 329 -0.16 -10.31 36.36
C GLY A 329 -1.44 -10.54 35.55
N THR A 330 -1.62 -11.79 35.13
CA THR A 330 -2.85 -12.26 34.46
C THR A 330 -3.76 -13.04 35.42
N GLU A 331 -3.38 -13.15 36.69
CA GLU A 331 -4.15 -13.87 37.71
C GLU A 331 -5.30 -13.00 38.21
N VAL A 332 -6.53 -13.40 37.90
CA VAL A 332 -7.74 -12.71 38.35
C VAL A 332 -8.50 -13.59 39.32
N ARG A 333 -8.68 -13.09 40.55
CA ARG A 333 -9.33 -13.85 41.66
C ARG A 333 -10.83 -14.07 41.44
N ARG A 334 -11.51 -13.21 40.68
CA ARG A 334 -12.96 -13.26 40.45
C ARG A 334 -13.29 -13.80 39.05
N PRO A 335 -14.06 -14.89 38.92
CA PRO A 335 -14.44 -15.46 37.62
C PRO A 335 -15.24 -14.49 36.73
N SER A 336 -16.04 -13.61 37.30
CA SER A 336 -16.80 -12.60 36.56
C SER A 336 -15.89 -11.58 35.88
N THR A 337 -14.85 -11.12 36.56
CA THR A 337 -13.84 -10.22 36.01
C THR A 337 -13.03 -10.91 34.90
N ALA A 338 -12.65 -12.17 35.09
CA ALA A 338 -11.97 -12.95 34.04
C ALA A 338 -12.85 -13.11 32.78
N ARG A 339 -14.16 -13.34 32.95
CA ARG A 339 -15.12 -13.38 31.84
C ARG A 339 -15.30 -12.02 31.15
N ALA A 340 -15.37 -10.93 31.90
CA ALA A 340 -15.46 -9.58 31.34
C ALA A 340 -14.21 -9.22 30.53
N LEU A 341 -13.02 -9.54 31.04
CA LEU A 341 -11.77 -9.33 30.30
C LEU A 341 -11.67 -10.24 29.08
N ALA A 342 -12.09 -11.50 29.19
CA ALA A 342 -12.17 -12.42 28.04
C ALA A 342 -13.10 -11.91 26.93
N ALA A 343 -14.16 -11.17 27.27
CA ALA A 343 -15.09 -10.57 26.30
C ALA A 343 -14.49 -9.40 25.51
N LEU A 344 -13.36 -8.84 25.94
CA LEU A 344 -12.62 -7.83 25.17
C LEU A 344 -12.04 -8.40 23.88
N ALA A 345 -11.76 -9.72 23.82
CA ALA A 345 -11.26 -10.37 22.61
C ALA A 345 -12.25 -10.31 21.43
N PRO A 346 -13.49 -10.82 21.56
CA PRO A 346 -14.48 -10.68 20.49
C PRO A 346 -14.86 -9.21 20.24
N ALA A 347 -14.98 -8.38 21.27
CA ALA A 347 -15.33 -6.96 21.08
C ALA A 347 -14.28 -6.20 20.26
N GLY A 348 -12.99 -6.35 20.60
CA GLY A 348 -11.90 -5.76 19.83
C GLY A 348 -11.82 -6.32 18.42
N LEU A 349 -12.07 -7.62 18.23
CA LEU A 349 -12.07 -8.24 16.90
C LEU A 349 -13.20 -7.70 16.01
N VAL A 350 -14.38 -7.44 16.58
CA VAL A 350 -15.49 -6.79 15.85
C VAL A 350 -15.08 -5.40 15.39
N VAL A 351 -14.42 -4.59 16.22
CA VAL A 351 -13.94 -3.26 15.82
C VAL A 351 -12.86 -3.36 14.73
N VAL A 352 -11.92 -4.31 14.85
CA VAL A 352 -10.90 -4.57 13.82
C VAL A 352 -11.54 -4.95 12.49
N LEU A 353 -12.52 -5.86 12.50
CA LEU A 353 -13.22 -6.30 11.30
C LEU A 353 -14.11 -5.21 10.72
N TRP A 354 -14.78 -4.42 11.57
CA TRP A 354 -15.56 -3.26 11.13
C TRP A 354 -14.67 -2.26 10.41
N ALA A 355 -13.55 -1.84 11.01
CA ALA A 355 -12.60 -0.93 10.36
C ALA A 355 -12.06 -1.52 9.06
N ALA A 356 -11.74 -2.82 9.04
CA ALA A 356 -11.25 -3.49 7.83
C ALA A 356 -12.25 -3.47 6.66
N LEU A 357 -13.55 -3.39 6.95
CA LEU A 357 -14.62 -3.37 5.95
C LEU A 357 -15.10 -1.97 5.59
N THR A 358 -14.93 -0.98 6.47
CA THR A 358 -15.55 0.34 6.32
C THR A 358 -14.58 1.50 6.17
N TRP A 359 -13.32 1.35 6.59
CA TRP A 359 -12.37 2.46 6.51
C TRP A 359 -11.81 2.61 5.09
N PRO A 360 -11.85 3.81 4.50
CA PRO A 360 -11.28 4.05 3.17
C PRO A 360 -9.75 3.91 3.17
N ALA A 361 -9.20 3.62 1.99
CA ALA A 361 -7.79 3.29 1.79
C ALA A 361 -6.89 4.50 1.54
N ALA A 362 -7.45 5.60 1.03
CA ALA A 362 -6.72 6.81 0.62
C ALA A 362 -7.13 8.07 1.43
N GLU A 363 -8.08 7.93 2.37
CA GLU A 363 -8.59 9.06 3.16
C GLU A 363 -9.17 8.60 4.50
N GLY A 364 -9.81 9.51 5.22
CA GLY A 364 -10.60 9.21 6.41
C GLY A 364 -9.77 8.90 7.66
N PRO A 365 -10.28 8.06 8.59
CA PRO A 365 -9.75 7.99 9.96
C PRO A 365 -8.25 7.66 10.04
N ALA A 366 -7.72 6.86 9.11
CA ALA A 366 -6.31 6.51 9.11
C ALA A 366 -5.39 7.69 8.81
N TYR A 367 -5.78 8.55 7.87
CA TYR A 367 -5.06 9.75 7.44
C TYR A 367 -5.34 10.96 8.33
N GLU A 368 -6.42 10.92 9.11
CA GLU A 368 -6.75 11.90 10.15
C GLU A 368 -6.06 11.64 11.50
N GLY A 369 -5.26 10.57 11.61
CA GLY A 369 -4.50 10.26 12.82
C GLY A 369 -5.25 9.46 13.89
N TRP A 370 -6.33 8.75 13.55
CA TRP A 370 -7.08 7.92 14.50
C TRP A 370 -6.44 6.55 14.81
N LEU A 371 -5.37 6.17 14.11
CA LEU A 371 -4.77 4.84 14.23
C LEU A 371 -4.26 4.52 15.66
N PRO A 372 -3.64 5.45 16.42
CA PRO A 372 -3.32 5.20 17.83
C PRO A 372 -4.56 4.90 18.70
N ALA A 373 -5.72 5.50 18.39
CA ALA A 373 -6.97 5.17 19.06
C ALA A 373 -7.48 3.78 18.62
N PHE A 374 -7.40 3.46 17.33
CA PHE A 374 -7.70 2.12 16.82
C PHE A 374 -6.85 1.02 17.48
N ALA A 375 -5.58 1.30 17.80
CA ALA A 375 -4.72 0.36 18.49
C ALA A 375 -5.26 -0.08 19.87
N LEU A 376 -6.19 0.67 20.49
CA LEU A 376 -6.90 0.23 21.69
C LEU A 376 -7.79 -0.98 21.44
N ALA A 377 -8.40 -1.10 20.25
CA ALA A 377 -9.15 -2.28 19.85
C ALA A 377 -8.22 -3.49 19.75
N SER A 378 -7.07 -3.33 19.09
CA SER A 378 -6.02 -4.36 19.01
C SER A 378 -5.52 -4.77 20.42
N ALA A 379 -5.30 -3.81 21.31
CA ALA A 379 -4.91 -4.06 22.69
C ALA A 379 -6.01 -4.78 23.49
N ALA A 380 -7.29 -4.46 23.25
CA ALA A 380 -8.42 -5.17 23.84
C ALA A 380 -8.44 -6.64 23.39
N VAL A 381 -8.12 -6.92 22.13
CA VAL A 381 -7.95 -8.29 21.64
C VAL A 381 -6.84 -9.01 22.40
N VAL A 382 -5.63 -8.44 22.41
CA VAL A 382 -4.47 -9.02 23.10
C VAL A 382 -4.78 -9.27 24.59
N LEU A 383 -5.39 -8.30 25.28
CA LEU A 383 -5.78 -8.44 26.69
C LEU A 383 -6.80 -9.57 26.90
N GLY A 384 -7.83 -9.65 26.06
CA GLY A 384 -8.85 -10.69 26.18
C GLY A 384 -8.30 -12.09 25.92
N LEU A 385 -7.30 -12.23 25.03
CA LEU A 385 -6.64 -13.51 24.75
C LEU A 385 -5.80 -14.03 25.93
N GLN A 386 -5.46 -13.19 26.91
CA GLN A 386 -4.79 -13.64 28.14
C GLN A 386 -5.70 -14.56 28.99
N TYR A 387 -7.02 -14.45 28.82
CA TYR A 387 -8.02 -15.21 29.57
C TYR A 387 -8.63 -16.33 28.73
N PRO A 388 -9.08 -17.45 29.34
CA PRO A 388 -9.75 -18.52 28.60
C PRO A 388 -11.05 -18.02 27.96
N SER A 389 -11.20 -18.21 26.65
CA SER A 389 -12.39 -17.82 25.90
C SER A 389 -12.54 -18.66 24.62
N PRO A 390 -13.75 -18.76 24.03
CA PRO A 390 -13.94 -19.41 22.73
C PRO A 390 -13.06 -18.81 21.63
N VAL A 391 -12.91 -17.48 21.62
CA VAL A 391 -12.05 -16.75 20.66
C VAL A 391 -10.58 -17.17 20.82
N ARG A 392 -10.08 -17.28 22.06
CA ARG A 392 -8.73 -17.78 22.32
C ARG A 392 -8.54 -19.20 21.79
N THR A 393 -9.52 -20.07 21.99
CA THR A 393 -9.49 -21.45 21.49
C THR A 393 -9.48 -21.48 19.96
N ALA A 394 -10.36 -20.70 19.31
CA ALA A 394 -10.42 -20.59 17.85
C ALA A 394 -9.09 -20.11 17.26
N LEU A 395 -8.53 -19.01 17.78
CA LEU A 395 -7.23 -18.49 17.34
C LEU A 395 -6.04 -19.39 17.72
N SER A 396 -6.23 -20.36 18.62
CA SER A 396 -5.21 -21.38 18.93
C SER A 396 -5.30 -22.61 18.03
N TRP A 397 -6.19 -22.61 17.02
CA TRP A 397 -6.30 -23.72 16.07
C TRP A 397 -5.02 -23.83 15.24
N ARG A 398 -4.51 -25.06 15.09
CA ARG A 398 -3.15 -25.33 14.58
C ARG A 398 -2.89 -24.72 13.18
N PRO A 399 -3.80 -24.77 12.21
CA PRO A 399 -3.61 -24.12 10.92
C PRO A 399 -3.47 -22.60 11.03
N ILE A 400 -4.32 -21.95 11.84
CA ILE A 400 -4.26 -20.49 12.05
C ILE A 400 -2.94 -20.13 12.73
N VAL A 401 -2.56 -20.86 13.77
CA VAL A 401 -1.27 -20.68 14.45
C VAL A 401 -0.11 -20.85 13.47
N TRP A 402 -0.15 -21.88 12.62
CA TRP A 402 0.89 -22.11 11.61
C TRP A 402 1.02 -20.93 10.64
N THR A 403 -0.09 -20.43 10.11
CA THR A 403 -0.12 -19.20 9.29
C THR A 403 0.51 -18.02 10.06
N GLY A 404 0.16 -17.87 11.33
CA GLY A 404 0.71 -16.86 12.23
C GLY A 404 2.23 -16.95 12.43
N THR A 405 2.76 -18.18 12.48
CA THR A 405 4.20 -18.42 12.65
C THR A 405 5.01 -18.06 11.40
N ILE A 406 4.40 -18.14 10.21
CA ILE A 406 5.02 -17.73 8.93
C ILE A 406 4.56 -16.34 8.47
N SER A 407 3.79 -15.62 9.28
CA SER A 407 3.14 -14.36 8.89
C SER A 407 4.10 -13.28 8.42
N TYR A 408 5.34 -13.30 8.92
CA TYR A 408 6.39 -12.38 8.48
C TYR A 408 6.79 -12.64 7.02
N GLY A 409 7.04 -13.90 6.66
CA GLY A 409 7.31 -14.28 5.27
C GLY A 409 6.11 -14.00 4.36
N LEU A 410 4.89 -14.31 4.81
CA LEU A 410 3.68 -13.98 4.05
C LEU A 410 3.60 -12.49 3.75
N TYR A 411 3.81 -11.63 4.76
CA TYR A 411 3.83 -10.18 4.58
C TYR A 411 4.99 -9.71 3.68
N LEU A 412 6.17 -10.31 3.75
CA LEU A 412 7.30 -9.89 2.91
C LEU A 412 7.15 -10.26 1.43
N TYR A 413 6.64 -11.46 1.14
CA TYR A 413 6.66 -11.98 -0.23
C TYR A 413 5.38 -11.67 -0.99
N HIS A 414 4.26 -11.41 -0.32
CA HIS A 414 2.98 -11.23 -1.02
C HIS A 414 3.03 -10.10 -2.04
N TRP A 415 3.58 -8.95 -1.69
CA TRP A 415 3.44 -7.77 -2.52
C TRP A 415 4.27 -7.82 -3.81
N PRO A 416 5.58 -8.16 -3.79
CA PRO A 416 6.31 -8.36 -5.03
C PRO A 416 5.72 -9.50 -5.88
N LEU A 417 5.17 -10.55 -5.26
CA LEU A 417 4.50 -11.62 -5.99
C LEU A 417 3.20 -11.15 -6.62
N PHE A 418 2.42 -10.29 -5.96
CA PHE A 418 1.18 -9.75 -6.52
C PHE A 418 1.49 -8.80 -7.69
N ALA A 419 2.55 -8.00 -7.57
CA ALA A 419 3.03 -7.13 -8.64
C ALA A 419 3.51 -7.94 -9.87
N VAL A 420 4.12 -9.11 -9.66
CA VAL A 420 4.58 -9.98 -10.77
C VAL A 420 3.46 -10.84 -11.34
N LEU A 421 2.53 -11.32 -10.52
CA LEU A 421 1.42 -12.19 -10.91
C LEU A 421 0.21 -11.34 -11.30
N THR A 422 0.27 -10.73 -12.48
CA THR A 422 -0.84 -9.96 -13.08
C THR A 422 -1.77 -10.86 -13.90
N SER A 423 -2.97 -10.36 -14.21
CA SER A 423 -3.93 -11.04 -15.09
C SER A 423 -3.30 -11.38 -16.44
N ASP A 424 -2.56 -10.45 -17.02
CA ASP A 424 -1.96 -10.60 -18.36
C ASP A 424 -0.87 -11.68 -18.39
N ARG A 425 -0.12 -11.83 -17.29
CA ARG A 425 0.96 -12.82 -17.19
C ARG A 425 0.45 -14.23 -16.88
N VAL A 426 -0.67 -14.36 -16.17
CA VAL A 426 -1.20 -15.66 -15.69
C VAL A 426 -2.42 -16.14 -16.49
N GLY A 427 -3.13 -15.24 -17.18
CA GLY A 427 -4.33 -15.54 -17.97
C GLY A 427 -5.59 -15.80 -17.13
N VAL A 428 -5.62 -15.34 -15.87
CA VAL A 428 -6.77 -15.44 -14.96
C VAL A 428 -6.94 -14.15 -14.19
N ASP A 429 -8.17 -13.85 -13.75
CA ASP A 429 -8.55 -12.61 -13.09
C ASP A 429 -9.34 -12.86 -11.78
N GLY A 430 -9.72 -11.77 -11.11
CA GLY A 430 -10.56 -11.76 -9.91
C GLY A 430 -10.15 -12.77 -8.84
N TRP A 431 -11.11 -13.58 -8.40
CA TRP A 431 -10.90 -14.58 -7.34
C TRP A 431 -9.93 -15.71 -7.73
N ALA A 432 -9.87 -16.06 -9.02
CA ALA A 432 -8.95 -17.09 -9.49
C ALA A 432 -7.49 -16.59 -9.40
N LEU A 433 -7.23 -15.36 -9.86
CA LEU A 433 -5.93 -14.71 -9.72
C LEU A 433 -5.53 -14.57 -8.26
N PHE A 434 -6.46 -14.13 -7.39
CA PHE A 434 -6.22 -14.05 -5.96
C PHE A 434 -5.85 -15.41 -5.35
N GLY A 435 -6.53 -16.49 -5.76
CA GLY A 435 -6.21 -17.85 -5.35
C GLY A 435 -4.79 -18.29 -5.74
N VAL A 436 -4.37 -18.00 -6.98
CA VAL A 436 -3.00 -18.27 -7.45
C VAL A 436 -1.99 -17.46 -6.65
N ARG A 437 -2.21 -16.16 -6.50
CA ARG A 437 -1.38 -15.24 -5.72
C ARG A 437 -1.20 -15.72 -4.28
N LEU A 438 -2.27 -16.14 -3.61
CA LEU A 438 -2.20 -16.73 -2.28
C LEU A 438 -1.42 -18.05 -2.26
N ALA A 439 -1.70 -18.97 -3.19
CA ALA A 439 -1.03 -20.27 -3.23
C ALA A 439 0.50 -20.11 -3.39
N VAL A 440 0.93 -19.24 -4.32
CA VAL A 440 2.36 -18.96 -4.55
C VAL A 440 2.97 -18.27 -3.33
N THR A 441 2.30 -17.27 -2.76
CA THR A 441 2.77 -16.56 -1.55
C THR A 441 2.96 -17.51 -0.36
N PHE A 442 1.98 -18.39 -0.10
CA PHE A 442 2.07 -19.38 0.96
C PHE A 442 3.18 -20.40 0.71
N ALA A 443 3.33 -20.86 -0.54
CA ALA A 443 4.41 -21.78 -0.90
C ALA A 443 5.79 -21.14 -0.68
N VAL A 444 6.02 -19.93 -1.19
CA VAL A 444 7.28 -19.19 -1.04
C VAL A 444 7.57 -18.88 0.43
N ALA A 445 6.59 -18.39 1.19
CA ALA A 445 6.77 -18.10 2.61
C ALA A 445 7.06 -19.37 3.43
N ALA A 446 6.37 -20.48 3.15
CA ALA A 446 6.61 -21.75 3.84
C ALA A 446 8.00 -22.32 3.51
N LEU A 447 8.42 -22.26 2.25
CA LEU A 447 9.75 -22.68 1.81
C LEU A 447 10.85 -21.80 2.42
N SER A 448 10.72 -20.48 2.36
CA SER A 448 11.63 -19.52 3.02
C SER A 448 11.75 -19.84 4.52
N SER A 449 10.62 -20.06 5.19
CA SER A 449 10.59 -20.37 6.61
C SER A 449 11.35 -21.66 6.93
N ALA A 450 11.11 -22.73 6.16
CA ALA A 450 11.69 -24.04 6.39
C ALA A 450 13.17 -24.13 6.00
N LEU A 451 13.55 -23.54 4.87
CA LEU A 451 14.86 -23.71 4.25
C LEU A 451 15.89 -22.65 4.69
N VAL A 452 15.45 -21.45 5.05
CA VAL A 452 16.34 -20.32 5.36
C VAL A 452 16.15 -19.84 6.78
N GLU A 453 14.94 -19.46 7.16
CA GLU A 453 14.71 -18.80 8.45
C GLU A 453 14.93 -19.74 9.65
N GLN A 454 14.32 -20.93 9.65
CA GLN A 454 14.43 -21.87 10.76
C GLN A 454 15.87 -22.36 11.00
N PRO A 455 16.66 -22.72 9.96
CA PRO A 455 18.07 -23.02 10.13
C PRO A 455 18.86 -21.88 10.78
N VAL A 456 18.71 -20.65 10.29
CA VAL A 456 19.42 -19.48 10.84
C VAL A 456 18.98 -19.18 12.28
N ARG A 457 17.69 -19.33 12.61
CA ARG A 457 17.18 -19.14 13.98
C ARG A 457 17.73 -20.17 14.97
N ARG A 458 17.87 -21.43 14.55
CA ARG A 458 18.41 -22.53 15.38
C ARG A 458 19.93 -22.48 15.51
N TRP A 459 20.60 -21.80 14.58
CA TRP A 459 22.04 -21.66 14.61
C TRP A 459 22.48 -20.79 15.79
N ASN A 460 23.23 -21.38 16.71
CA ASN A 460 23.75 -20.70 17.89
C ASN A 460 25.28 -20.77 17.91
N PRO A 461 25.99 -20.04 17.04
CA PRO A 461 27.44 -20.08 17.02
C PRO A 461 27.97 -19.47 18.33
N THR A 462 28.88 -20.20 18.97
CA THR A 462 29.51 -19.84 20.24
C THR A 462 30.47 -18.65 20.15
N TRP A 463 30.75 -18.14 18.94
CA TRP A 463 31.61 -16.99 18.69
C TRP A 463 30.79 -15.84 18.08
N SER A 464 30.66 -14.73 18.81
CA SER A 464 29.80 -13.58 18.48
C SER A 464 30.35 -12.65 17.38
N ARG A 465 31.60 -12.85 16.95
CA ARG A 465 32.28 -12.01 15.94
C ARG A 465 31.98 -12.37 14.47
N PRO A 466 31.89 -13.64 14.03
CA PRO A 466 31.58 -13.99 12.64
C PRO A 466 30.12 -13.74 12.21
N LEU A 467 29.16 -13.57 13.12
CA LEU A 467 27.76 -13.23 12.75
C LEU A 467 27.59 -11.77 12.35
N VAL A 468 28.32 -10.86 13.00
CA VAL A 468 28.35 -9.44 12.59
C VAL A 468 29.07 -9.33 11.26
N ALA A 469 30.19 -10.03 11.08
CA ALA A 469 30.91 -10.07 9.80
C ALA A 469 30.09 -10.72 8.68
N GLY A 470 29.35 -11.80 8.96
CA GLY A 470 28.46 -12.46 8.00
C GLY A 470 27.26 -11.60 7.64
N GLY A 471 26.60 -10.96 8.63
CA GLY A 471 25.52 -10.01 8.38
C GLY A 471 25.97 -8.77 7.62
N VAL A 472 27.17 -8.25 7.91
CA VAL A 472 27.80 -7.15 7.16
C VAL A 472 28.18 -7.59 5.75
N ALA A 473 28.65 -8.83 5.55
CA ALA A 473 28.97 -9.36 4.22
C ALA A 473 27.71 -9.63 3.39
N THR A 474 26.61 -10.10 3.99
CA THR A 474 25.32 -10.27 3.31
C THR A 474 24.67 -8.92 3.01
N LEU A 475 24.76 -7.96 3.94
CA LEU A 475 24.34 -6.59 3.70
C LEU A 475 25.18 -5.92 2.61
N ALA A 476 26.51 -6.10 2.63
CA ALA A 476 27.40 -5.59 1.60
C ALA A 476 27.14 -6.26 0.24
N LEU A 477 26.85 -7.56 0.21
CA LEU A 477 26.46 -8.25 -1.02
C LEU A 477 25.09 -7.77 -1.52
N ALA A 478 24.13 -7.57 -0.63
CA ALA A 478 22.82 -6.99 -0.98
C ALA A 478 22.99 -5.56 -1.50
N VAL A 479 23.83 -4.73 -0.87
CA VAL A 479 24.19 -3.40 -1.37
C VAL A 479 24.87 -3.50 -2.73
N VAL A 480 25.82 -4.42 -2.94
CA VAL A 480 26.49 -4.62 -4.23
C VAL A 480 25.51 -5.07 -5.32
N VAL A 481 24.58 -5.95 -5.00
CA VAL A 481 23.51 -6.37 -5.93
C VAL A 481 22.57 -5.20 -6.24
N VAL A 482 22.16 -4.41 -5.23
CA VAL A 482 21.30 -3.23 -5.39
C VAL A 482 22.01 -2.07 -6.11
N VAL A 483 23.33 -1.93 -5.95
CA VAL A 483 24.17 -0.97 -6.69
C VAL A 483 24.44 -1.47 -8.11
N GLY A 484 24.45 -2.80 -8.31
CA GLY A 484 24.59 -3.46 -9.60
C GLY A 484 23.30 -3.53 -10.42
N VAL A 485 22.13 -3.34 -9.79
CA VAL A 485 20.92 -2.90 -10.50
C VAL A 485 21.31 -1.59 -11.16
N ARG A 486 21.46 -1.62 -12.48
CA ARG A 486 21.78 -0.42 -13.23
C ARG A 486 20.77 0.63 -12.81
N PRO A 487 21.17 1.88 -12.48
CA PRO A 487 20.20 2.94 -12.67
C PRO A 487 19.66 2.71 -14.08
N ALA A 488 18.34 2.52 -14.23
CA ALA A 488 17.72 2.81 -15.52
C ALA A 488 18.37 4.13 -15.92
N ASP A 489 19.11 4.12 -17.04
CA ASP A 489 20.02 5.20 -17.39
C ASP A 489 19.32 6.48 -17.03
N THR A 490 19.87 7.23 -16.06
CA THR A 490 19.32 8.52 -15.70
C THR A 490 19.41 9.33 -16.98
N PHE A 491 18.32 9.32 -17.74
CA PHE A 491 18.04 10.25 -18.80
C PHE A 491 18.18 11.59 -18.11
N SER A 492 19.31 12.22 -18.37
CA SER A 492 19.56 13.57 -17.96
C SER A 492 18.55 14.39 -18.71
N ALA A 493 17.57 14.96 -17.99
CA ALA A 493 16.60 15.90 -18.51
C ALA A 493 15.86 15.45 -19.77
N ASP A 494 15.03 14.41 -19.64
CA ASP A 494 13.76 14.32 -20.37
C ASP A 494 12.67 14.03 -19.34
N ALA A 495 12.30 15.06 -18.57
CA ALA A 495 11.17 15.00 -17.65
C ALA A 495 9.87 15.05 -18.47
N ASN A 496 9.63 14.06 -19.33
CA ASN A 496 8.41 13.90 -20.16
C ASN A 496 8.46 12.72 -21.15
N ALA A 497 9.25 11.67 -20.89
CA ALA A 497 9.07 10.40 -21.61
C ALA A 497 7.92 9.63 -20.96
N GLY A 498 6.69 9.97 -21.37
CA GLY A 498 5.48 9.31 -20.92
C GLY A 498 5.59 7.78 -21.05
N GLY A 499 4.92 7.08 -20.14
CA GLY A 499 4.59 5.67 -20.29
C GLY A 499 3.59 5.49 -21.43
N VAL A 500 4.01 5.83 -22.65
CA VAL A 500 3.35 5.47 -23.89
C VAL A 500 3.36 3.95 -23.90
N ALA A 501 2.22 3.33 -24.16
CA ALA A 501 2.24 2.12 -24.97
C ALA A 501 2.82 2.52 -26.33
N THR A 502 4.13 2.73 -26.41
CA THR A 502 4.79 2.90 -27.69
C THR A 502 4.56 1.58 -28.37
N ILE A 503 3.76 1.58 -29.42
CA ILE A 503 3.76 0.49 -30.37
C ILE A 503 5.21 0.45 -30.86
N VAL A 504 6.01 -0.46 -30.31
CA VAL A 504 7.27 -0.85 -30.92
C VAL A 504 6.88 -1.39 -32.28
N PRO A 505 7.31 -0.77 -33.39
CA PRO A 505 7.05 -1.31 -34.71
C PRO A 505 7.76 -2.66 -34.75
N VAL A 506 6.98 -3.74 -34.75
CA VAL A 506 7.50 -5.02 -35.19
C VAL A 506 7.79 -4.80 -36.69
N ASP A 507 9.08 -4.73 -37.01
CA ASP A 507 9.67 -4.69 -38.36
C ASP A 507 9.96 -3.34 -39.03
N GLY A 508 9.93 -2.21 -38.31
CA GLY A 508 10.65 -1.00 -38.75
C GLY A 508 10.27 -0.39 -40.11
N THR A 509 9.05 -0.63 -40.62
CA THR A 509 8.54 0.08 -41.80
C THR A 509 7.12 0.61 -41.55
N LEU A 510 6.99 1.95 -41.52
CA LEU A 510 5.75 2.62 -41.91
C LEU A 510 5.44 2.22 -43.37
N PRO A 511 4.26 1.69 -43.70
CA PRO A 511 3.87 1.59 -45.10
C PRO A 511 3.71 3.00 -45.67
N PRO A 512 4.28 3.30 -46.85
CA PRO A 512 4.23 4.62 -47.46
C PRO A 512 2.84 4.95 -48.03
N LEU A 513 2.55 6.25 -48.11
CA LEU A 513 1.54 6.84 -48.99
C LEU A 513 1.78 6.39 -50.44
N GLU A 514 0.76 5.86 -51.11
CA GLU A 514 0.63 6.05 -52.56
C GLU A 514 -0.29 7.25 -52.80
N VAL A 515 0.32 8.38 -53.17
CA VAL A 515 -0.33 9.36 -54.03
C VAL A 515 -0.03 8.92 -55.46
N VAL A 516 -1.06 8.64 -56.26
CA VAL A 516 -0.93 8.63 -57.72
C VAL A 516 -1.79 9.75 -58.27
N ASP A 517 -1.12 10.80 -58.75
CA ASP A 517 -1.71 11.91 -59.50
C ASP A 517 -2.39 11.43 -60.79
N GLY A 518 -3.53 12.06 -61.17
CA GLY A 518 -4.08 11.96 -62.53
C GLY A 518 -3.10 12.54 -63.59
N PRO A 519 -3.24 12.26 -64.91
CA PRO A 519 -4.52 12.28 -65.64
C PRO A 519 -4.70 11.19 -66.73
N THR A 520 -5.96 10.93 -67.11
CA THR A 520 -6.54 11.02 -68.48
C THR A 520 -7.72 10.04 -68.65
N ALA A 521 -8.82 10.56 -69.18
CA ALA A 521 -10.07 9.87 -69.48
C ALA A 521 -9.93 8.68 -70.46
N THR A 522 -10.66 7.59 -70.20
CA THR A 522 -11.59 6.93 -71.17
C THR A 522 -12.40 5.86 -70.43
N GLY A 523 -13.71 5.83 -70.66
CA GLY A 523 -14.66 5.09 -69.81
C GLY A 523 -14.96 3.65 -70.21
N ALA A 524 -15.85 3.03 -69.43
CA ALA A 524 -16.81 2.03 -69.88
C ALA A 524 -17.86 1.77 -68.78
N THR A 525 -19.09 2.16 -69.10
CA THR A 525 -20.41 1.63 -68.71
C THR A 525 -20.51 0.37 -67.84
N GLY A 526 -21.43 0.40 -66.87
CA GLY A 526 -21.96 -0.78 -66.18
C GLY A 526 -23.09 -0.43 -65.21
N GLU A 527 -24.30 -0.38 -65.75
CA GLU A 527 -25.58 0.00 -65.14
C GLU A 527 -26.30 -1.19 -64.48
N ALA A 528 -26.98 -0.96 -63.35
CA ALA A 528 -28.23 -1.61 -62.87
C ALA A 528 -28.44 -1.19 -61.39
N ASP A 529 -29.25 -0.18 -61.05
CA ASP A 529 -30.72 -0.06 -61.12
C ASP A 529 -31.45 -0.78 -59.97
N ALA A 530 -32.04 0.00 -59.04
CA ALA A 530 -33.44 -0.10 -58.58
C ALA A 530 -33.69 0.79 -57.34
N THR A 531 -34.46 1.86 -57.55
CA THR A 531 -35.01 2.79 -56.53
C THR A 531 -36.50 2.42 -56.22
N PRO A 532 -37.30 3.24 -55.51
CA PRO A 532 -37.76 3.07 -54.11
C PRO A 532 -39.27 2.77 -53.97
N SER A 533 -39.78 2.60 -52.73
CA SER A 533 -41.22 2.69 -52.46
C SER A 533 -41.59 3.39 -51.14
N THR A 534 -42.42 4.41 -51.35
CA THR A 534 -43.29 5.32 -50.57
C THR A 534 -44.02 4.86 -49.28
N ARG A 535 -43.89 5.68 -48.20
CA ARG A 535 -44.90 6.53 -47.45
C ARG A 535 -46.18 5.90 -46.77
N PRO A 536 -46.93 6.65 -45.91
CA PRO A 536 -46.85 6.81 -44.43
C PRO A 536 -48.15 6.32 -43.68
N PRO A 537 -48.37 6.68 -42.39
CA PRO A 537 -49.52 7.57 -42.10
C PRO A 537 -49.30 8.61 -40.96
N THR A 538 -50.28 9.52 -40.93
CA THR A 538 -50.40 10.82 -40.27
C THR A 538 -51.16 10.80 -38.92
N ASP A 539 -50.93 11.86 -38.13
CA ASP A 539 -51.79 12.58 -37.16
C ASP A 539 -52.42 11.89 -35.94
N THR A 540 -52.20 12.48 -34.75
CA THR A 540 -53.24 13.30 -34.06
C THR A 540 -52.60 14.26 -33.05
N SER A 541 -53.03 15.52 -33.14
CA SER A 541 -52.72 16.70 -32.32
C SER A 541 -53.45 16.76 -30.97
N THR A 542 -52.88 17.48 -30.01
CA THR A 542 -53.60 18.50 -29.19
C THR A 542 -52.61 19.51 -28.58
N ASP A 543 -52.58 20.72 -29.16
CA ASP A 543 -52.82 22.05 -28.55
C ASP A 543 -52.64 22.20 -27.01
N THR A 544 -52.01 23.23 -26.43
CA THR A 544 -52.14 24.68 -26.69
C THR A 544 -51.02 25.50 -26.01
N THR A 545 -50.41 26.41 -26.77
CA THR A 545 -50.06 27.84 -26.50
C THR A 545 -50.26 28.35 -25.06
N SER A 546 -49.31 29.07 -24.44
CA SER A 546 -49.18 30.55 -24.54
C SER A 546 -47.92 31.08 -23.84
N ALA A 547 -47.31 32.08 -24.45
CA ALA A 547 -46.13 32.83 -24.02
C ALA A 547 -46.53 34.13 -23.22
N PRO A 548 -45.71 35.20 -23.13
CA PRO A 548 -44.93 35.59 -21.94
C PRO A 548 -45.17 37.05 -21.46
N ALA A 549 -44.59 37.45 -20.32
CA ALA A 549 -44.22 38.85 -19.93
C ALA A 549 -43.56 38.78 -18.52
N ASP A 550 -42.35 39.26 -18.23
CA ASP A 550 -41.65 40.55 -18.43
C ASP A 550 -41.96 41.62 -17.36
N THR A 551 -40.87 42.27 -16.89
CA THR A 551 -40.74 43.44 -15.99
C THR A 551 -41.13 43.26 -14.50
N GLY A 552 -40.46 43.81 -13.48
CA GLY A 552 -39.32 44.72 -13.36
C GLY A 552 -39.28 45.32 -11.94
N SER A 553 -38.06 45.67 -11.49
CA SER A 553 -37.66 46.72 -10.51
C SER A 553 -38.14 46.75 -9.03
N ASP A 554 -37.13 46.89 -8.16
CA ASP A 554 -36.96 47.77 -6.98
C ASP A 554 -37.89 47.59 -5.76
N ASP A 555 -37.53 47.81 -4.49
CA ASP A 555 -36.45 48.56 -3.83
C ASP A 555 -36.43 48.19 -2.31
N THR A 556 -35.34 48.54 -1.61
CA THR A 556 -35.18 48.75 -0.14
C THR A 556 -35.41 47.55 0.82
N GLY A 557 -34.69 47.34 1.92
CA GLY A 557 -33.66 48.08 2.65
C GLY A 557 -33.64 47.62 4.12
N SER A 558 -32.45 47.65 4.73
CA SER A 558 -32.12 47.67 6.17
C SER A 558 -32.23 46.41 7.06
N ASP A 559 -31.05 46.03 7.56
CA ASP A 559 -30.64 45.76 8.96
C ASP A 559 -31.52 44.88 9.88
N ASP A 560 -30.97 43.79 10.44
CA ASP A 560 -30.30 43.81 11.75
C ASP A 560 -29.81 42.39 12.20
N THR A 561 -28.65 42.39 12.85
CA THR A 561 -28.02 41.44 13.80
C THR A 561 -28.47 39.97 13.97
N GLY A 562 -27.50 39.07 13.74
CA GLY A 562 -26.91 38.19 14.77
C GLY A 562 -27.61 36.87 15.13
N SER A 563 -26.97 35.74 14.82
CA SER A 563 -26.50 34.71 15.78
C SER A 563 -26.18 33.39 15.08
N ASP A 564 -25.12 32.74 15.53
CA ASP A 564 -24.72 31.36 15.22
C ASP A 564 -25.91 30.39 15.22
N ASP A 565 -26.04 29.56 14.18
CA ASP A 565 -26.42 28.18 14.39
C ASP A 565 -25.84 27.25 13.32
N THR A 566 -25.27 26.16 13.80
CA THR A 566 -24.77 25.03 13.03
C THR A 566 -25.95 24.23 12.49
N GLY A 567 -26.26 24.39 11.19
CA GLY A 567 -27.29 23.65 10.49
C GLY A 567 -26.70 22.76 9.40
N SER A 568 -26.70 21.45 9.64
CA SER A 568 -26.53 20.43 8.61
C SER A 568 -27.74 20.44 7.68
N ASP A 569 -27.62 21.03 6.50
CA ASP A 569 -28.66 20.94 5.49
C ASP A 569 -28.40 19.75 4.56
N GLY A 570 -29.25 18.74 4.74
CA GLY A 570 -29.41 17.64 3.80
C GLY A 570 -29.82 18.17 2.44
N ILE A 571 -29.17 17.63 1.41
CA ILE A 571 -29.53 17.94 0.03
C ILE A 571 -30.71 17.07 -0.34
N ASP A 572 -31.78 17.77 -0.72
CA ASP A 572 -33.09 17.27 -1.13
C ASP A 572 -32.96 16.27 -2.29
N GLU A 573 -33.50 15.07 -2.07
CA GLU A 573 -33.51 13.97 -3.02
C GLU A 573 -34.82 14.03 -3.82
N THR A 574 -35.00 15.06 -4.64
CA THR A 574 -36.12 15.12 -5.60
C THR A 574 -35.74 15.85 -6.89
N ASP A 575 -35.24 15.11 -7.88
CA ASP A 575 -35.83 15.20 -9.23
C ASP A 575 -35.66 13.86 -9.97
N GLY A 576 -36.77 13.36 -10.51
CA GLY A 576 -36.92 12.00 -11.04
C GLY A 576 -36.43 11.85 -12.46
N GLY A 577 -35.13 12.05 -12.70
CA GLY A 577 -34.48 11.61 -13.94
C GLY A 577 -34.26 10.10 -13.91
N SER A 578 -34.83 9.36 -14.86
CA SER A 578 -34.54 7.92 -15.00
C SER A 578 -33.04 7.74 -15.26
N VAL A 579 -32.33 7.14 -14.31
CA VAL A 579 -30.92 6.75 -14.48
C VAL A 579 -30.87 5.76 -15.66
N VAL A 580 -30.29 6.19 -16.78
CA VAL A 580 -29.98 5.29 -17.90
C VAL A 580 -28.83 4.41 -17.42
N LEU A 581 -29.13 3.14 -17.14
CA LEU A 581 -28.15 2.24 -16.55
C LEU A 581 -26.97 1.97 -17.49
N ASP A 582 -27.17 2.07 -18.81
CA ASP A 582 -26.13 1.97 -19.83
C ASP A 582 -26.58 2.67 -21.15
N PRO A 583 -26.02 3.84 -21.51
CA PRO A 583 -26.40 4.55 -22.73
C PRO A 583 -25.87 3.84 -23.99
N GLU A 584 -26.62 3.91 -25.09
CA GLU A 584 -26.15 3.42 -26.39
C GLU A 584 -24.91 4.20 -26.84
N PRO A 585 -23.89 3.55 -27.43
CA PRO A 585 -22.70 4.21 -27.92
C PRO A 585 -23.01 5.26 -28.99
N VAL A 586 -22.31 6.41 -28.94
CA VAL A 586 -22.30 7.37 -30.06
C VAL A 586 -21.72 6.67 -31.30
N PRO A 587 -22.45 6.56 -32.42
CA PRO A 587 -21.99 5.83 -33.60
C PRO A 587 -20.71 6.43 -34.19
N VAL A 588 -19.79 5.57 -34.60
CA VAL A 588 -18.59 5.96 -35.35
C VAL A 588 -18.93 6.00 -36.85
N PRO A 589 -18.61 7.10 -37.57
CA PRO A 589 -18.84 7.17 -39.01
C PRO A 589 -17.97 6.17 -39.78
N ALA A 590 -18.37 5.84 -41.00
CA ALA A 590 -17.57 4.97 -41.87
C ALA A 590 -16.26 5.68 -42.28
N LEU A 591 -15.13 4.99 -42.13
CA LEU A 591 -13.79 5.53 -42.37
C LEU A 591 -13.10 4.83 -43.54
N SER A 592 -12.32 5.58 -44.31
CA SER A 592 -11.44 5.03 -45.35
C SER A 592 -10.10 4.52 -44.79
N ARG A 593 -9.71 5.01 -43.61
CA ARG A 593 -8.55 4.59 -42.83
C ARG A 593 -8.76 4.96 -41.35
N PRO A 594 -8.02 4.34 -40.40
CA PRO A 594 -8.07 4.73 -39.00
C PRO A 594 -7.76 6.23 -38.81
N VAL A 595 -8.48 6.87 -37.90
CA VAL A 595 -8.24 8.26 -37.47
C VAL A 595 -7.07 8.30 -36.49
N ARG A 596 -6.11 9.20 -36.71
CA ARG A 596 -5.01 9.46 -35.79
C ARG A 596 -5.42 10.52 -34.78
N ILE A 597 -5.53 10.11 -33.53
CA ILE A 597 -5.93 10.93 -32.39
C ILE A 597 -4.68 11.24 -31.57
N LEU A 598 -4.41 12.52 -31.37
CA LEU A 598 -3.40 12.99 -30.40
C LEU A 598 -4.11 13.67 -29.23
N THR A 599 -3.85 13.26 -28.00
CA THR A 599 -4.41 13.90 -26.78
C THR A 599 -3.36 14.80 -26.12
N ILE A 600 -3.77 16.00 -25.71
CA ILE A 600 -2.95 16.98 -24.99
C ILE A 600 -3.79 17.59 -23.87
N GLY A 601 -3.20 17.71 -22.68
CA GLY A 601 -3.89 18.23 -21.53
C GLY A 601 -3.19 17.96 -20.21
N ASP A 602 -3.97 17.94 -19.14
CA ASP A 602 -3.53 17.58 -17.79
C ASP A 602 -3.64 16.07 -17.51
N SER A 603 -3.60 15.72 -16.23
CA SER A 603 -3.79 14.36 -15.73
C SER A 603 -5.16 13.75 -16.03
N THR A 604 -6.19 14.58 -16.18
CA THR A 604 -7.54 14.10 -16.55
C THR A 604 -7.61 13.78 -18.04
N SER A 605 -6.84 14.49 -18.88
CA SER A 605 -6.63 14.12 -20.28
C SER A 605 -5.87 12.81 -20.39
N GLU A 606 -4.80 12.64 -19.63
CA GLU A 606 -4.02 11.38 -19.56
C GLU A 606 -4.92 10.19 -19.17
N ALA A 607 -5.71 10.34 -18.09
CA ALA A 607 -6.66 9.30 -17.66
C ALA A 607 -7.72 8.98 -18.73
N THR A 608 -8.14 9.99 -19.50
CA THR A 608 -9.10 9.81 -20.61
C THR A 608 -8.44 9.12 -21.81
N ALA A 609 -7.16 9.44 -22.08
CA ALA A 609 -6.38 8.85 -23.15
C ALA A 609 -6.17 7.33 -22.96
N VAL A 610 -6.08 6.85 -21.72
CA VAL A 610 -6.10 5.41 -21.40
C VAL A 610 -7.36 4.72 -21.96
N GLY A 611 -8.51 5.39 -21.86
CA GLY A 611 -9.77 4.91 -22.45
C GLY A 611 -9.71 4.86 -23.98
N PHE A 612 -9.19 5.91 -24.62
CA PHE A 612 -8.99 5.96 -26.07
C PHE A 612 -8.05 4.88 -26.57
N ALA A 613 -6.92 4.68 -25.91
CA ALA A 613 -5.95 3.64 -26.25
C ALA A 613 -6.58 2.24 -26.12
N SER A 614 -7.31 1.99 -25.02
CA SER A 614 -8.02 0.72 -24.81
C SER A 614 -9.06 0.45 -25.89
N TRP A 615 -9.85 1.47 -26.23
CA TRP A 615 -10.85 1.39 -27.29
C TRP A 615 -10.21 1.16 -28.67
N ALA A 616 -9.13 1.86 -28.99
CA ALA A 616 -8.41 1.69 -30.26
C ALA A 616 -7.76 0.30 -30.41
N ILE A 617 -7.38 -0.35 -29.31
CA ILE A 617 -6.90 -1.75 -29.34
C ILE A 617 -8.00 -2.71 -29.78
N ASP A 618 -9.24 -2.49 -29.35
CA ASP A 618 -10.41 -3.28 -29.77
C ASP A 618 -10.90 -2.89 -31.18
N HIS A 619 -10.59 -1.67 -31.61
CA HIS A 619 -11.03 -1.06 -32.88
C HIS A 619 -9.86 -0.50 -33.72
N PRO A 620 -8.86 -1.34 -34.08
CA PRO A 620 -7.63 -0.88 -34.74
C PRO A 620 -7.87 -0.37 -36.17
N ASP A 621 -9.01 -0.71 -36.77
CA ASP A 621 -9.48 -0.20 -38.06
C ASP A 621 -10.13 1.19 -37.96
N LEU A 622 -10.49 1.63 -36.75
CA LEU A 622 -11.16 2.91 -36.52
C LEU A 622 -10.23 4.02 -36.04
N ALA A 623 -9.25 3.72 -35.17
CA ALA A 623 -8.36 4.75 -34.65
C ALA A 623 -6.95 4.28 -34.27
N GLN A 624 -6.03 5.24 -34.24
CA GLN A 624 -4.72 5.15 -33.62
C GLN A 624 -4.60 6.32 -32.63
N VAL A 625 -4.13 6.05 -31.42
CA VAL A 625 -4.14 7.04 -30.33
C VAL A 625 -2.73 7.25 -29.83
N THR A 626 -2.35 8.50 -29.61
CA THR A 626 -1.12 8.88 -28.90
C THR A 626 -1.46 9.93 -27.86
N ASP A 627 -0.87 9.80 -26.68
CA ASP A 627 -1.00 10.79 -25.62
C ASP A 627 0.29 11.57 -25.43
N ALA A 628 0.14 12.88 -25.30
CA ALA A 628 1.20 13.81 -24.99
C ALA A 628 0.82 14.72 -23.81
N SER A 629 -0.23 14.39 -23.06
CA SER A 629 -0.66 15.13 -21.88
C SER A 629 0.42 15.14 -20.79
N VAL A 630 0.41 16.16 -19.93
CA VAL A 630 1.33 16.30 -18.80
C VAL A 630 0.54 16.64 -17.55
N ALA A 631 0.69 15.82 -16.53
CA ALA A 631 0.07 16.03 -15.23
C ALA A 631 0.29 17.44 -14.68
N GLY A 632 -0.77 18.03 -14.13
CA GLY A 632 -0.72 19.37 -13.53
C GLY A 632 -0.68 20.52 -14.54
N CYS A 633 -0.74 20.25 -15.85
CA CYS A 633 -0.66 21.29 -16.87
C CYS A 633 -1.98 21.90 -17.32
N GLY A 634 -2.03 23.22 -17.22
CA GLY A 634 -3.09 24.03 -17.80
C GLY A 634 -2.66 24.65 -19.13
N PHE A 635 -3.61 25.28 -19.81
CA PHE A 635 -3.35 26.10 -21.00
C PHE A 635 -3.16 27.57 -20.66
N VAL A 636 -3.53 28.02 -19.45
CA VAL A 636 -3.28 29.39 -18.98
C VAL A 636 -1.79 29.63 -18.75
N ARG A 637 -1.29 30.77 -19.22
CA ARG A 637 0.13 31.14 -19.21
C ARG A 637 0.47 32.13 -18.09
N GLY A 638 1.59 31.85 -17.42
CA GLY A 638 2.22 32.72 -16.41
C GLY A 638 1.38 33.01 -15.17
N GLY A 639 1.97 33.61 -14.13
CA GLY A 639 1.30 33.79 -12.84
C GLY A 639 1.36 32.53 -11.97
N VAL A 640 1.34 32.75 -10.66
CA VAL A 640 1.56 31.72 -9.65
C VAL A 640 0.23 31.26 -9.09
N VAL A 641 0.03 29.95 -8.99
CA VAL A 641 -1.12 29.38 -8.31
C VAL A 641 -0.78 29.23 -6.82
N PRO A 642 -1.51 29.89 -5.89
CA PRO A 642 -1.14 29.92 -4.48
C PRO A 642 -1.08 28.55 -3.78
N THR A 643 -1.79 27.56 -4.30
CA THR A 643 -1.85 26.20 -3.76
C THR A 643 -0.59 25.38 -4.07
N ASP A 644 0.25 25.81 -5.01
CA ASP A 644 1.45 25.05 -5.42
C ASP A 644 2.64 25.22 -4.45
N GLY A 645 2.62 26.22 -3.58
CA GLY A 645 3.76 26.57 -2.74
C GLY A 645 4.97 27.01 -3.59
N ASP A 646 6.09 26.28 -3.47
CA ASP A 646 7.36 26.57 -4.16
C ASP A 646 7.52 25.78 -5.49
N ILE A 647 6.51 25.02 -5.92
CA ILE A 647 6.60 24.16 -7.11
C ILE A 647 6.36 24.97 -8.39
N ASP A 648 7.31 24.91 -9.33
CA ASP A 648 7.16 25.51 -10.67
C ASP A 648 6.51 24.53 -11.65
N TRP A 649 5.18 24.59 -11.74
CA TRP A 649 4.43 23.87 -12.76
C TRP A 649 4.38 24.59 -14.11
N GLN A 650 4.68 25.89 -14.17
CA GLN A 650 4.50 26.64 -15.41
C GLN A 650 5.56 26.27 -16.45
N GLY A 651 6.82 26.05 -16.03
CA GLY A 651 7.90 25.63 -16.93
C GLY A 651 7.56 24.37 -17.76
N PRO A 652 7.17 23.25 -17.14
CA PRO A 652 6.79 22.03 -17.86
C PRO A 652 5.59 22.20 -18.82
N CYS A 653 4.62 23.05 -18.46
CA CYS A 653 3.43 23.27 -19.30
C CYS A 653 3.73 24.18 -20.48
N ASP A 654 4.61 25.16 -20.27
CA ASP A 654 5.17 25.96 -21.33
C ASP A 654 5.95 25.08 -22.31
N GLU A 655 6.78 24.15 -21.82
CA GLU A 655 7.50 23.18 -22.65
C GLU A 655 6.56 22.26 -23.44
N LEU A 656 5.49 21.77 -22.81
CA LEU A 656 4.47 20.96 -23.47
C LEU A 656 3.88 21.70 -24.69
N LEU A 657 3.43 22.93 -24.49
CA LEU A 657 2.75 23.71 -25.53
C LEU A 657 3.72 24.28 -26.57
N ASP A 658 4.93 24.65 -26.13
CA ASP A 658 5.86 25.41 -26.96
C ASP A 658 6.82 24.52 -27.75
N VAL A 659 7.12 23.33 -27.24
CA VAL A 659 8.13 22.43 -27.79
C VAL A 659 7.51 21.09 -28.17
N ARG A 660 6.92 20.38 -27.21
CA ARG A 660 6.48 18.99 -27.42
C ARG A 660 5.28 18.87 -28.36
N LEU A 661 4.33 19.80 -28.26
CA LEU A 661 3.14 19.83 -29.13
C LEU A 661 3.51 20.00 -30.62
N PRO A 662 4.29 21.03 -31.02
CA PRO A 662 4.80 21.14 -32.39
C PRO A 662 5.52 19.89 -32.90
N GLU A 663 6.40 19.30 -32.09
CA GLU A 663 7.14 18.09 -32.45
C GLU A 663 6.21 16.89 -32.65
N SER A 664 5.24 16.71 -31.75
CA SER A 664 4.25 15.63 -31.81
C SER A 664 3.34 15.78 -33.04
N VAL A 665 2.89 16.99 -33.35
CA VAL A 665 2.09 17.26 -34.56
C VAL A 665 2.90 16.97 -35.82
N ALA A 666 4.16 17.43 -35.88
CA ALA A 666 5.03 17.19 -37.03
C ALA A 666 5.33 15.69 -37.24
N GLN A 667 5.55 14.96 -36.15
CA GLN A 667 5.91 13.54 -36.19
C GLN A 667 4.70 12.64 -36.48
N LEU A 668 3.57 12.89 -35.82
CA LEU A 668 2.41 12.00 -35.84
C LEU A 668 1.37 12.40 -36.89
N GLN A 669 1.39 13.68 -37.29
CA GLN A 669 0.47 14.27 -38.27
C GLN A 669 -1.00 13.94 -37.92
N PRO A 670 -1.49 14.22 -36.69
CA PRO A 670 -2.81 13.76 -36.25
C PRO A 670 -3.93 14.27 -37.15
N ASP A 671 -5.01 13.48 -37.28
CA ASP A 671 -6.22 13.91 -37.98
C ASP A 671 -7.12 14.74 -37.06
N VAL A 672 -7.06 14.46 -35.75
CA VAL A 672 -7.71 15.24 -34.70
C VAL A 672 -6.82 15.35 -33.47
N LEU A 673 -6.73 16.57 -32.94
CA LEU A 673 -6.12 16.86 -31.66
C LEU A 673 -7.22 16.99 -30.59
N VAL A 674 -7.15 16.19 -29.53
CA VAL A 674 -8.05 16.28 -28.38
C VAL A 674 -7.41 17.17 -27.33
N LEU A 675 -8.09 18.24 -26.97
CA LEU A 675 -7.69 19.14 -25.89
C LEU A 675 -8.60 18.93 -24.69
N MET A 676 -8.01 18.66 -23.52
CA MET A 676 -8.77 18.45 -22.29
C MET A 676 -7.97 18.89 -21.06
N VAL A 677 -8.53 19.80 -20.27
CA VAL A 677 -7.96 20.21 -18.96
C VAL A 677 -9.12 20.38 -18.00
N THR A 678 -8.87 20.15 -16.72
CA THR A 678 -9.88 20.28 -15.66
C THR A 678 -9.54 21.44 -14.74
N MET A 679 -9.04 21.18 -13.53
CA MET A 679 -8.99 22.17 -12.45
C MET A 679 -7.99 23.30 -12.69
N ARG A 680 -6.92 23.04 -13.42
CA ARG A 680 -5.74 23.91 -13.42
C ARG A 680 -5.99 25.32 -13.94
N ASP A 681 -6.81 25.42 -14.98
CA ASP A 681 -7.13 26.70 -15.64
C ASP A 681 -8.26 27.47 -14.94
N VAL A 682 -8.77 26.95 -13.82
CA VAL A 682 -9.81 27.60 -13.00
C VAL A 682 -9.40 27.79 -11.54
N GLU A 683 -8.13 27.52 -11.20
CA GLU A 683 -7.54 27.84 -9.90
C GLU A 683 -7.31 29.35 -9.75
N ASP A 684 -7.33 29.84 -8.50
CA ASP A 684 -6.98 31.22 -8.21
C ASP A 684 -5.51 31.46 -8.62
N ARG A 685 -5.21 32.60 -9.24
CA ARG A 685 -3.87 32.86 -9.79
C ARG A 685 -3.42 34.29 -9.57
N ILE A 686 -2.13 34.46 -9.27
CA ILE A 686 -1.49 35.75 -9.01
C ILE A 686 -0.51 36.04 -10.15
N TRP A 687 -0.84 36.97 -11.04
CA TRP A 687 0.08 37.41 -12.10
C TRP A 687 1.03 38.53 -11.64
N SER A 688 0.63 39.31 -10.64
CA SER A 688 1.48 40.34 -10.06
C SER A 688 1.11 40.63 -8.60
N ASP A 689 2.10 41.01 -7.78
CA ASP A 689 1.89 41.37 -6.37
C ASP A 689 0.89 42.53 -6.19
N ALA A 690 0.79 43.42 -7.18
CA ALA A 690 -0.11 44.56 -7.16
C ALA A 690 -1.57 44.18 -7.44
N GLU A 691 -1.81 43.12 -8.22
CA GLU A 691 -3.15 42.66 -8.56
C GLU A 691 -3.71 41.69 -7.51
N GLY A 692 -2.85 40.97 -6.78
CA GLY A 692 -3.26 39.93 -5.84
C GLY A 692 -3.84 38.70 -6.55
N PRO A 693 -4.44 37.76 -5.79
CA PRO A 693 -5.07 36.57 -6.37
C PRO A 693 -6.36 36.94 -7.09
N LEU A 694 -6.48 36.46 -8.33
CA LEU A 694 -7.69 36.55 -9.13
C LEU A 694 -8.33 35.17 -9.23
N ASP A 695 -9.65 35.11 -9.07
CA ASP A 695 -10.43 33.90 -9.33
C ASP A 695 -11.08 33.97 -10.73
N PRO A 696 -11.66 32.87 -11.23
CA PRO A 696 -12.31 32.85 -12.56
C PRO A 696 -13.46 33.83 -12.74
N PHE A 697 -14.06 34.34 -11.66
CA PHE A 697 -15.16 35.29 -11.73
C PHE A 697 -14.67 36.73 -11.94
N ASP A 698 -13.39 37.01 -11.68
CA ASP A 698 -12.79 38.31 -12.00
C ASP A 698 -12.68 38.49 -13.53
N PRO A 699 -13.20 39.59 -14.10
CA PRO A 699 -13.12 39.86 -15.54
C PRO A 699 -11.69 39.79 -16.09
N ARG A 700 -10.68 40.18 -15.31
CA ARG A 700 -9.27 40.15 -15.70
C ARG A 700 -8.73 38.73 -15.82
N PHE A 701 -9.20 37.81 -14.96
CA PHE A 701 -8.86 36.39 -15.08
C PHE A 701 -9.44 35.84 -16.37
N ARG A 702 -10.74 36.05 -16.60
CA ARG A 702 -11.43 35.60 -17.82
C ARG A 702 -10.78 36.15 -19.09
N GLU A 703 -10.37 37.42 -19.09
CA GLU A 703 -9.66 38.04 -20.23
C GLU A 703 -8.33 37.34 -20.53
N ARG A 704 -7.55 36.98 -19.50
CA ARG A 704 -6.29 36.23 -19.65
C ARG A 704 -6.53 34.81 -20.15
N LEU A 705 -7.48 34.10 -19.54
CA LEU A 705 -7.91 32.77 -19.97
C LEU A 705 -8.30 32.75 -21.45
N LEU A 706 -9.12 33.72 -21.87
CA LEU A 706 -9.55 33.88 -23.25
C LEU A 706 -8.38 34.20 -24.20
N ALA A 707 -7.45 35.07 -23.78
CA ALA A 707 -6.28 35.41 -24.57
C ALA A 707 -5.38 34.19 -24.81
N ASP A 708 -5.08 33.42 -23.76
CA ASP A 708 -4.23 32.22 -23.85
C ASP A 708 -4.89 31.12 -24.69
N TYR A 709 -6.20 30.92 -24.52
CA TYR A 709 -6.95 29.91 -25.31
C TYR A 709 -7.04 30.30 -26.79
N ARG A 710 -7.19 31.59 -27.10
CA ARG A 710 -7.10 32.09 -28.49
C ARG A 710 -5.71 31.89 -29.07
N GLN A 711 -4.66 32.21 -28.30
CA GLN A 711 -3.30 32.02 -28.74
C GLN A 711 -2.98 30.54 -29.00
N LEU A 712 -3.49 29.63 -28.17
CA LEU A 712 -3.38 28.20 -28.41
C LEU A 712 -4.09 27.81 -29.71
N ALA A 713 -5.32 28.26 -29.93
CA ALA A 713 -6.06 27.98 -31.17
C ALA A 713 -5.34 28.52 -32.42
N GLU A 714 -4.81 29.75 -32.37
CA GLU A 714 -3.99 30.34 -33.43
C GLU A 714 -2.74 29.51 -33.70
N ARG A 715 -2.06 29.05 -32.65
CA ARG A 715 -0.87 28.20 -32.81
C ARG A 715 -1.19 26.84 -33.42
N LEU A 716 -2.31 26.23 -33.05
CA LEU A 716 -2.76 24.98 -33.67
C LEU A 716 -3.08 25.18 -35.17
N ALA A 717 -3.55 26.37 -35.55
CA ALA A 717 -3.71 26.74 -36.93
C ALA A 717 -2.37 26.83 -37.68
N GLU A 718 -1.35 27.43 -37.05
CA GLU A 718 0.00 27.56 -37.60
C GLU A 718 0.72 26.21 -37.75
N LEU A 719 0.39 25.24 -36.89
CA LEU A 719 0.91 23.87 -36.94
C LEU A 719 0.16 22.97 -37.95
N ASP A 720 -0.75 23.53 -38.74
CA ASP A 720 -1.58 22.81 -39.72
C ASP A 720 -2.36 21.63 -39.09
N VAL A 721 -2.78 21.75 -37.83
CA VAL A 721 -3.64 20.74 -37.18
C VAL A 721 -5.01 20.73 -37.88
N PRO A 722 -5.44 19.59 -38.47
CA PRO A 722 -6.64 19.58 -39.32
C PRO A 722 -7.94 19.84 -38.54
N ARG A 723 -8.10 19.17 -37.40
CA ARG A 723 -9.29 19.27 -36.53
C ARG A 723 -8.88 19.26 -35.07
N VAL A 724 -9.66 19.95 -34.24
CA VAL A 724 -9.50 20.00 -32.79
C VAL A 724 -10.82 19.58 -32.15
N ALA A 725 -10.75 18.57 -31.28
CA ALA A 725 -11.84 18.17 -30.40
C ALA A 725 -11.56 18.74 -29.01
N TRP A 726 -12.19 19.87 -28.67
CA TRP A 726 -12.04 20.49 -27.36
C TRP A 726 -13.08 19.93 -26.39
N VAL A 727 -12.64 19.13 -25.43
CA VAL A 727 -13.51 18.43 -24.49
C VAL A 727 -13.78 19.31 -23.27
N LEU A 728 -15.05 19.51 -22.94
CA LEU A 728 -15.49 20.12 -21.69
C LEU A 728 -15.42 19.04 -20.59
N ALA A 729 -14.30 19.00 -19.88
CA ALA A 729 -14.02 18.00 -18.86
C ALA A 729 -15.04 18.07 -17.70
N PRO A 730 -15.37 16.93 -17.07
CA PRO A 730 -16.28 16.94 -15.94
C PRO A 730 -15.59 17.52 -14.70
N HIS A 731 -16.25 18.45 -14.02
CA HIS A 731 -15.71 19.06 -12.81
C HIS A 731 -15.56 18.03 -11.67
N PRO A 732 -14.67 18.26 -10.70
CA PRO A 732 -14.44 17.36 -9.58
C PRO A 732 -15.68 17.16 -8.72
N ILE A 733 -15.83 15.96 -8.15
CA ILE A 733 -16.93 15.59 -7.23
C ILE A 733 -16.48 15.44 -5.78
N ALA A 734 -15.17 15.39 -5.53
CA ALA A 734 -14.56 15.45 -4.21
C ALA A 734 -13.35 16.39 -4.22
N ALA A 735 -13.13 17.08 -3.10
CA ALA A 735 -12.05 18.04 -2.98
C ALA A 735 -10.84 17.44 -2.28
N PHE A 736 -9.67 17.68 -2.85
CA PHE A 736 -8.40 17.65 -2.14
C PHE A 736 -8.39 18.82 -1.12
N ALA A 737 -7.79 18.62 0.05
CA ALA A 737 -8.00 19.49 1.22
C ALA A 737 -7.66 20.98 0.99
N GLY A 738 -8.16 21.87 1.87
CA GLY A 738 -7.80 23.29 1.87
C GLY A 738 -8.47 24.13 0.78
N GLU A 739 -7.70 25.03 0.16
CA GLU A 739 -8.15 25.96 -0.91
C GLU A 739 -8.71 25.23 -2.15
N GLN A 740 -8.28 23.97 -2.38
CA GLN A 740 -8.78 23.14 -3.49
C GLN A 740 -10.26 22.74 -3.35
N ARG A 741 -10.91 22.97 -2.18
CA ARG A 741 -12.37 22.88 -2.05
C ARG A 741 -13.14 23.80 -3.00
N LYS A 742 -12.53 24.93 -3.39
CA LYS A 742 -13.11 25.85 -4.38
C LYS A 742 -13.31 25.17 -5.73
N MET A 743 -12.55 24.11 -6.04
CA MET A 743 -12.62 23.39 -7.31
C MET A 743 -13.87 22.50 -7.43
N LEU A 744 -14.69 22.40 -6.39
CA LEU A 744 -16.02 21.77 -6.46
C LEU A 744 -17.09 22.71 -7.03
N ASP A 745 -16.79 24.00 -7.13
CA ASP A 745 -17.72 24.99 -7.64
C ASP A 745 -17.81 24.90 -9.18
N LEU A 746 -18.93 24.37 -9.67
CA LEU A 746 -19.22 24.27 -11.10
C LEU A 746 -19.17 25.62 -11.81
N ASP A 747 -19.48 26.74 -11.13
CA ASP A 747 -19.52 28.05 -11.78
C ASP A 747 -18.13 28.49 -12.27
N ARG A 748 -17.06 28.02 -11.62
CA ARG A 748 -15.68 28.23 -12.11
C ARG A 748 -15.45 27.60 -13.48
N TYR A 749 -15.94 26.37 -13.67
CA TYR A 749 -15.83 25.65 -14.93
C TYR A 749 -16.75 26.22 -15.99
N ARG A 750 -17.92 26.79 -15.62
CA ARG A 750 -18.78 27.49 -16.57
C ARG A 750 -18.05 28.64 -17.25
N VAL A 751 -17.24 29.41 -16.51
CA VAL A 751 -16.38 30.46 -17.10
C VAL A 751 -15.45 29.88 -18.16
N GLN A 752 -14.75 28.79 -17.84
CA GLN A 752 -13.85 28.11 -18.77
C GLN A 752 -14.59 27.55 -19.98
N PHE A 753 -15.74 26.90 -19.78
CA PHE A 753 -16.55 26.34 -20.86
C PHE A 753 -17.07 27.43 -21.80
N ASP A 754 -17.46 28.58 -21.26
CA ASP A 754 -17.88 29.72 -22.08
C ASP A 754 -16.73 30.30 -22.90
N VAL A 755 -15.52 30.37 -22.33
CA VAL A 755 -14.31 30.75 -23.08
C VAL A 755 -14.00 29.73 -24.18
N ILE A 756 -14.06 28.42 -23.90
CA ILE A 756 -13.83 27.37 -24.91
C ILE A 756 -14.83 27.53 -26.07
N ARG A 757 -16.12 27.72 -25.76
CA ARG A 757 -17.17 27.93 -26.77
C ARG A 757 -16.94 29.22 -27.56
N GLU A 758 -16.49 30.29 -26.92
CA GLU A 758 -16.16 31.56 -27.58
C GLU A 758 -15.00 31.40 -28.56
N VAL A 759 -13.94 30.67 -28.17
CA VAL A 759 -12.79 30.38 -29.04
C VAL A 759 -13.19 29.47 -30.20
N ALA A 760 -13.96 28.40 -29.92
CA ALA A 760 -14.45 27.50 -30.96
C ALA A 760 -15.37 28.20 -31.96
N ALA A 761 -16.18 29.17 -31.52
CA ALA A 761 -17.02 29.98 -32.42
C ALA A 761 -16.19 30.87 -33.35
N GLY A 762 -14.94 31.19 -32.99
CA GLY A 762 -14.00 31.93 -33.85
C GLY A 762 -13.38 31.08 -34.96
N ASP A 763 -13.32 29.75 -34.79
CA ASP A 763 -12.80 28.79 -35.78
C ASP A 763 -13.65 27.51 -35.80
N PRO A 764 -14.93 27.61 -36.21
CA PRO A 764 -15.88 26.50 -36.13
C PRO A 764 -15.60 25.39 -37.14
N ASP A 765 -14.81 25.69 -38.17
CA ASP A 765 -14.37 24.71 -39.16
C ASP A 765 -13.27 23.82 -38.56
N ARG A 766 -12.35 24.34 -37.74
CA ARG A 766 -11.32 23.50 -37.12
C ARG A 766 -11.73 22.94 -35.76
N ILE A 767 -12.40 23.73 -34.92
CA ILE A 767 -12.59 23.43 -33.50
C ILE A 767 -14.02 22.97 -33.23
N ARG A 768 -14.15 21.73 -32.74
CA ARG A 768 -15.40 21.15 -32.29
C ARG A 768 -15.39 20.98 -30.77
N VAL A 769 -16.41 21.53 -30.11
CA VAL A 769 -16.62 21.35 -28.66
C VAL A 769 -17.35 20.03 -28.40
N ILE A 770 -16.84 19.22 -27.47
CA ILE A 770 -17.44 17.96 -27.01
C ILE A 770 -17.82 18.12 -25.53
N ASP A 771 -19.10 18.05 -25.21
CA ASP A 771 -19.62 18.35 -23.87
C ASP A 771 -19.71 17.09 -22.98
N LEU A 772 -18.56 16.65 -22.47
CA LEU A 772 -18.47 15.46 -21.63
C LEU A 772 -19.14 15.66 -20.26
N GLN A 773 -18.98 16.84 -19.65
CA GLN A 773 -19.71 17.23 -18.43
C GLN A 773 -21.23 17.10 -18.64
N GLY A 774 -21.77 17.75 -19.68
CA GLY A 774 -23.20 17.73 -19.96
C GLY A 774 -23.74 16.34 -20.30
N TRP A 775 -22.96 15.50 -20.98
CA TRP A 775 -23.33 14.11 -21.23
C TRP A 775 -23.45 13.30 -19.93
N LEU A 776 -22.48 13.40 -19.02
CA LEU A 776 -22.51 12.71 -17.73
C LEU A 776 -23.68 13.17 -16.84
N ASP A 777 -23.99 14.47 -16.88
CA ASP A 777 -25.17 15.04 -16.21
C ASP A 777 -26.45 14.44 -16.80
N SER A 778 -26.56 14.37 -18.14
CA SER A 778 -27.75 13.88 -18.84
C SER A 778 -28.11 12.41 -18.53
N ILE A 779 -27.11 11.59 -18.18
CA ILE A 779 -27.31 10.18 -17.82
C ILE A 779 -27.31 9.94 -16.30
N GLY A 780 -27.22 11.00 -15.49
CA GLY A 780 -27.23 10.92 -14.02
C GLY A 780 -26.00 10.24 -13.41
N ARG A 781 -24.86 10.22 -14.14
CA ARG A 781 -23.61 9.56 -13.70
C ARG A 781 -22.50 10.54 -13.33
N PHE A 782 -22.75 11.85 -13.43
CA PHE A 782 -21.75 12.85 -13.09
C PHE A 782 -21.18 12.68 -11.67
N ARG A 783 -22.04 12.47 -10.66
CA ARG A 783 -21.64 12.25 -9.25
C ARG A 783 -21.32 10.78 -8.92
N ASP A 784 -21.16 9.92 -9.92
CA ASP A 784 -20.85 8.52 -9.70
C ASP A 784 -19.38 8.36 -9.28
N GLY A 785 -19.15 8.32 -7.96
CA GLY A 785 -17.82 8.13 -7.38
C GLY A 785 -17.16 6.80 -7.75
N SER A 786 -17.89 5.82 -8.29
CA SER A 786 -17.26 4.60 -8.80
C SER A 786 -16.52 4.83 -10.12
N LEU A 787 -16.92 5.84 -10.89
CA LEU A 787 -16.23 6.24 -12.11
C LEU A 787 -14.96 7.05 -11.80
N ARG A 788 -15.02 7.90 -10.77
CA ARG A 788 -13.94 8.77 -10.31
C ARG A 788 -13.70 8.66 -8.80
N PRO A 789 -12.97 7.64 -8.32
CA PRO A 789 -12.86 7.31 -6.89
C PRO A 789 -12.14 8.36 -6.04
N ASP A 790 -11.20 9.09 -6.63
CA ASP A 790 -10.52 10.22 -5.99
C ASP A 790 -11.28 11.55 -6.19
N GLY A 791 -12.43 11.48 -6.86
CA GLY A 791 -13.26 12.62 -7.21
C GLY A 791 -12.84 13.40 -8.45
N LEU A 792 -11.78 13.01 -9.15
CA LEU A 792 -11.23 13.73 -10.30
C LEU A 792 -10.93 12.81 -11.49
N HIS A 793 -10.14 11.75 -11.29
CA HIS A 793 -9.62 10.89 -12.35
C HIS A 793 -10.48 9.64 -12.56
N TRP A 794 -10.55 9.18 -13.81
CA TRP A 794 -11.22 7.94 -14.16
C TRP A 794 -10.49 6.72 -13.59
N THR A 795 -11.24 5.69 -13.19
CA THR A 795 -10.67 4.33 -13.23
C THR A 795 -10.45 3.89 -14.69
N PRO A 796 -9.54 2.94 -14.99
CA PRO A 796 -9.37 2.44 -16.35
C PRO A 796 -10.65 1.92 -16.99
N ASP A 797 -11.46 1.19 -16.22
CA ASP A 797 -12.73 0.65 -16.69
C ASP A 797 -13.73 1.77 -16.99
N ALA A 798 -13.76 2.81 -16.13
CA ALA A 798 -14.58 3.99 -16.37
C ALA A 798 -14.10 4.78 -17.59
N ALA A 799 -12.80 4.98 -17.78
CA ALA A 799 -12.23 5.65 -18.94
C ALA A 799 -12.60 4.91 -20.24
N ARG A 800 -12.44 3.57 -20.26
CA ARG A 800 -12.85 2.74 -21.40
C ARG A 800 -14.34 2.86 -21.66
N TRP A 801 -15.18 2.79 -20.63
CA TRP A 801 -16.62 2.91 -20.77
C TRP A 801 -17.05 4.30 -21.28
N VAL A 802 -16.52 5.39 -20.73
CA VAL A 802 -16.82 6.76 -21.18
C VAL A 802 -16.40 6.96 -22.64
N VAL A 803 -15.24 6.44 -23.01
CA VAL A 803 -14.75 6.53 -24.39
C VAL A 803 -15.62 5.71 -25.34
N ASP A 804 -15.88 4.45 -25.02
CA ASP A 804 -16.74 3.55 -25.80
C ASP A 804 -18.13 4.16 -26.02
N ARG A 805 -18.74 4.70 -24.96
CA ARG A 805 -20.12 5.20 -25.02
C ARG A 805 -20.27 6.59 -25.62
N TYR A 806 -19.25 7.45 -25.52
CA TYR A 806 -19.42 8.85 -25.90
C TYR A 806 -18.25 9.43 -26.68
N LEU A 807 -17.03 9.36 -26.12
CA LEU A 807 -15.93 10.15 -26.67
C LEU A 807 -15.39 9.61 -27.99
N ALA A 808 -15.33 8.29 -28.19
CA ALA A 808 -14.81 7.71 -29.44
C ALA A 808 -15.63 8.14 -30.66
N GLY A 809 -16.95 7.93 -30.62
CA GLY A 809 -17.84 8.36 -31.70
C GLY A 809 -17.81 9.88 -31.90
N SER A 810 -17.77 10.66 -30.81
CA SER A 810 -17.75 12.13 -30.88
C SER A 810 -16.45 12.68 -31.47
N VAL A 811 -15.29 12.17 -31.05
CA VAL A 811 -13.97 12.60 -31.53
C VAL A 811 -13.71 12.13 -32.95
N VAL A 812 -14.06 10.89 -33.29
CA VAL A 812 -13.91 10.39 -34.66
C VAL A 812 -14.82 11.16 -35.61
N THR A 813 -16.05 11.50 -35.19
CA THR A 813 -16.92 12.38 -35.98
C THR A 813 -16.28 13.74 -36.20
N ALA A 814 -15.72 14.37 -35.15
CA ALA A 814 -15.02 15.65 -35.26
C ALA A 814 -13.80 15.60 -36.19
N ALA A 815 -13.15 14.44 -36.33
CA ALA A 815 -12.00 14.27 -37.23
C ALA A 815 -12.39 14.26 -38.72
N VAL A 816 -13.61 13.82 -39.05
CA VAL A 816 -14.05 13.59 -40.44
C VAL A 816 -15.15 14.52 -40.94
N SER A 817 -15.85 15.21 -40.03
CA SER A 817 -16.72 16.35 -40.33
C SER A 817 -15.87 17.59 -40.57
#